data_AF-X0M0G8-F1
#
_entry.id   AF-X0M0G8-F1
#
_cell.length_a   1.000
_cell.length_b   1.000
_cell.length_c   1.000
_cell.angle_alpha   90.00
_cell.angle_beta   90.00
_cell.angle_gamma   90.00
#
_symmetry.space_group_name_H-M   'P 1'
#
loop_
_entity.id
_entity.type
_entity.pdbx_description
1 polymer ?
#
loop_
_entity_poly.entity_id
_entity_poly.type
_entity_poly.pdbx_seq_one_letter_code
_entity_poly.pdbx_strand_id
1 'polypeptide(L)'
;MTLQGTDEANPDPWMDLKSQIRILCHGCMYDVAWDHENKPKTVPADGFNDRLRDPKQAAVAVGTTPMDALLAYCHARGDASGNSEDVAKLEEDILALESLLQSRDDGVEGQREAKDSVYNWSYDRSPGGTRYFFAEADDKSTNQPKEPDPLAIQSINQLNLTQALLDSCNRAMLQYRWDMFSLWWKYASDLGQSDNQGNDQNEAFKAEAGRISSRINGLQTRIGQLESQVATLLGNSLLATVESTSEPVFYGGNDPTVLIGGIPSGWALDYLDNLAIRAPYQTITSDQDLPSNLNTISSLVENKLPTVLTAAAKALITEFHALRPGGNDSGKPGEGKFYPQFHDQLTTDKRWRDQWGDRQPWFPLYAEWEVEYTHIPFEFWSLDEHTARHSENKLVRYGITVPSDSETPPPLWDALSRWQGDKKQDIRVLSGRVLILPQPSFALGAKIKQLFQNTPPSILDQYLPKQDRDNLLANISELSYLSSPLSGFMSGLVTQAEGSHLKPENKVVGPDGESSSVLTAATFDLAGLTQDKLQLIDGNSALTPYAALVNFTDSEHCPFKPVTHGQFRFRKFNVIDKFGQSLMAIDQRPRRDGPPPIYPCISNFYAPQEVTLDGQKYANTVIKDNPEQSEFLQLQPQMNQPARINAKFVRRIADDPSGSPASPGAATWRPVTEWETPIWGWVITNYADYGIQIFLPDGTFYREVRVGGPLGTLQSPKWLPFSPDPDAQPTPDTRELDILISKLADPKYLLGFWGMITTAQQKLPPAPDSYAQFLNSIVGKPLALVNTGWSVELSGPPLDIQSTQVKVVDPERTLLKPSDADDKTPYYELQLRLGNEEAGYDGLVGYFDTTDPGSDQLNYDQIKTFFPPDGNSKDPLIRLDTDQYPIFSPFWQPPFSGSSPAIEPQAYENQRNAQMSIFGAILDPFTPVHAYSSFLPAAELLLPPWTWQKAMDTMTAFFHAGPLTMPVNDVPGYLETEKLTSKNARDIPKRNLLLPSLGGGDWSWFQPYAEDQVAEGGDEDPQAVYNAFGIEKKGDLIKPAFQDGPYAAVEGFLQLRNPIVAPSNPQNA
;
A
#
# COMPACT_ATOMS: atom_id res chain seq x y z
N MET A 1 34.18 -8.72 -6.42
CA MET A 1 35.66 -8.60 -6.46
C MET A 1 36.12 -8.97 -7.85
N THR A 2 37.06 -8.23 -8.42
CA THR A 2 37.59 -8.46 -9.77
C THR A 2 39.12 -8.39 -9.73
N LEU A 3 39.81 -9.32 -10.42
CA LEU A 3 41.26 -9.27 -10.53
C LEU A 3 41.66 -8.09 -11.42
N GLN A 4 42.58 -7.26 -10.95
CA GLN A 4 42.98 -6.08 -11.71
C GLN A 4 43.75 -6.50 -12.98
N GLY A 5 43.35 -5.96 -14.14
CA GLY A 5 43.96 -6.25 -15.44
C GLY A 5 43.32 -7.39 -16.24
N THR A 6 42.22 -7.99 -15.77
CA THR A 6 41.42 -8.97 -16.52
C THR A 6 40.11 -8.33 -17.02
N ASP A 7 39.76 -8.56 -18.29
CA ASP A 7 38.58 -7.97 -18.94
C ASP A 7 37.33 -8.86 -18.75
N GLU A 8 36.13 -8.28 -18.68
CA GLU A 8 34.88 -9.05 -18.50
C GLU A 8 34.62 -10.05 -19.66
N ALA A 9 35.18 -9.76 -20.83
CA ALA A 9 35.11 -10.64 -22.00
C ALA A 9 36.02 -11.88 -21.91
N ASN A 10 36.99 -11.91 -20.98
CA ASN A 10 37.91 -13.03 -20.75
C ASN A 10 38.17 -13.21 -19.24
N PRO A 11 37.21 -13.78 -18.49
CA PRO A 11 37.38 -14.04 -17.07
C PRO A 11 38.53 -15.03 -16.83
N ASP A 12 39.37 -14.74 -15.83
CA ASP A 12 40.47 -15.63 -15.43
C ASP A 12 39.90 -16.93 -14.83
N PRO A 13 40.34 -18.13 -15.29
CA PRO A 13 39.91 -19.42 -14.73
C PRO A 13 40.06 -19.56 -13.21
N TRP A 14 40.91 -18.74 -12.59
CA TRP A 14 41.06 -18.67 -11.15
C TRP A 14 39.76 -18.30 -10.41
N MET A 15 38.86 -17.53 -11.04
CA MET A 15 37.57 -17.12 -10.44
C MET A 15 36.57 -18.28 -10.30
N ASP A 16 36.75 -19.40 -11.00
CA ASP A 16 35.89 -20.59 -10.94
C ASP A 16 36.31 -21.60 -9.85
N LEU A 17 37.43 -21.36 -9.17
CA LEU A 17 37.97 -22.28 -8.16
C LEU A 17 37.18 -22.19 -6.84
N LYS A 18 36.63 -23.32 -6.39
CA LYS A 18 35.89 -23.45 -5.11
C LYS A 18 36.78 -23.70 -3.89
N SER A 19 38.11 -23.67 -4.04
CA SER A 19 39.04 -23.88 -2.93
C SER A 19 39.04 -22.69 -1.97
N GLN A 20 39.21 -22.93 -0.66
CA GLN A 20 39.37 -21.86 0.32
C GLN A 20 40.57 -20.96 -0.03
N ILE A 21 40.31 -19.67 -0.25
CA ILE A 21 41.35 -18.66 -0.48
C ILE A 21 41.68 -17.91 0.81
N ARG A 22 42.93 -17.45 0.95
CA ARG A 22 43.32 -16.54 2.02
C ARG A 22 43.53 -15.14 1.43
N ILE A 23 42.88 -14.16 2.02
CA ILE A 23 42.93 -12.76 1.59
C ILE A 23 43.71 -11.97 2.64
N LEU A 24 44.59 -11.08 2.16
CA LEU A 24 45.27 -10.07 3.00
C LEU A 24 44.79 -8.69 2.57
N CYS A 25 44.00 -8.03 3.42
CA CYS A 25 43.52 -6.67 3.18
C CYS A 25 44.57 -5.66 3.67
N HIS A 26 44.89 -4.65 2.86
CA HIS A 26 45.82 -3.57 3.22
C HIS A 26 45.31 -2.21 2.74
N GLY A 27 45.82 -1.14 3.35
CA GLY A 27 45.53 0.24 2.96
C GLY A 27 46.66 1.15 3.44
N CYS A 28 46.96 2.18 2.64
CA CYS A 28 48.06 3.11 2.87
C CYS A 28 47.52 4.53 2.94
N MET A 29 48.16 5.37 3.77
CA MET A 29 47.86 6.79 3.85
C MET A 29 49.17 7.56 4.00
N TYR A 30 49.33 8.60 3.20
CA TYR A 30 50.53 9.44 3.11
C TYR A 30 50.24 10.88 3.57
N ASP A 31 51.31 11.63 3.82
CA ASP A 31 51.25 13.04 4.27
C ASP A 31 50.36 13.26 5.50
N VAL A 32 50.36 12.29 6.42
CA VAL A 32 49.68 12.40 7.72
C VAL A 32 50.55 13.23 8.67
N ALA A 33 50.18 14.49 8.87
CA ALA A 33 50.77 15.35 9.90
C ALA A 33 50.02 15.16 11.22
N TRP A 34 50.75 14.92 12.31
CA TRP A 34 50.18 14.86 13.66
C TRP A 34 50.80 15.96 14.52
N ASP A 35 49.96 16.85 15.03
CA ASP A 35 50.31 17.91 15.99
C ASP A 35 49.26 17.90 17.10
N HIS A 36 49.72 17.77 18.35
CA HIS A 36 48.85 17.76 19.53
C HIS A 36 48.33 19.16 19.88
N GLU A 37 49.12 20.21 19.61
CA GLU A 37 48.83 21.58 20.05
C GLU A 37 48.04 22.38 19.01
N ASN A 38 48.22 22.08 17.72
CA ASN A 38 47.63 22.86 16.63
C ASN A 38 46.70 22.03 15.74
N LYS A 39 45.56 22.62 15.38
CA LYS A 39 44.66 22.07 14.36
C LYS A 39 45.28 22.24 12.96
N PRO A 40 45.09 21.29 12.03
CA PRO A 40 45.49 21.47 10.62
C PRO A 40 44.88 22.71 10.00
N LYS A 41 45.54 23.29 8.99
CA LYS A 41 45.07 24.53 8.33
C LYS A 41 43.71 24.37 7.67
N THR A 42 43.40 23.19 7.17
CA THR A 42 42.16 22.90 6.45
C THR A 42 41.40 21.80 7.16
N VAL A 43 40.22 22.12 7.68
CA VAL A 43 39.32 21.18 8.33
C VAL A 43 37.93 21.37 7.74
N PRO A 44 37.55 20.58 6.71
CA PRO A 44 36.29 20.71 6.00
C PRO A 44 35.05 20.66 6.92
N ALA A 45 35.13 19.88 8.00
CA ALA A 45 34.07 19.76 9.00
C ALA A 45 33.61 21.11 9.57
N ASP A 46 34.50 22.10 9.72
CA ASP A 46 34.11 23.42 10.23
C ASP A 46 33.13 24.11 9.28
N GLY A 47 33.43 24.09 7.98
CA GLY A 47 32.55 24.64 6.95
C GLY A 47 31.23 23.87 6.81
N PHE A 48 31.27 22.54 6.95
CA PHE A 48 30.05 21.73 6.95
C PHE A 48 29.16 22.00 8.16
N ASN A 49 29.76 22.25 9.33
CA ASN A 49 29.03 22.62 10.53
C ASN A 49 28.36 23.99 10.38
N ASP A 50 29.04 24.96 9.77
CA ASP A 50 28.46 26.27 9.48
C ASP A 50 27.30 26.16 8.47
N ARG A 51 27.43 25.32 7.43
CA ARG A 51 26.36 25.02 6.47
C ARG A 51 25.14 24.37 7.14
N LEU A 52 25.36 23.42 8.05
CA LEU A 52 24.30 22.71 8.76
C LEU A 52 23.49 23.64 9.69
N ARG A 53 24.12 24.71 10.17
CA ARG A 53 23.53 25.66 11.12
C ARG A 53 22.99 26.93 10.47
N ASP A 54 23.07 27.06 9.14
CA ASP A 54 22.57 28.23 8.43
C ASP A 54 21.02 28.25 8.41
N PRO A 55 20.37 29.20 9.09
CA PRO A 55 18.91 29.27 9.12
C PRO A 55 18.31 29.88 7.85
N LYS A 56 19.12 30.51 6.98
CA LYS A 56 18.63 31.12 5.73
C LYS A 56 18.34 30.10 4.64
N GLN A 57 19.06 28.98 4.67
CA GLN A 57 18.94 27.91 3.70
C GLN A 57 18.97 26.58 4.43
N ALA A 58 17.82 25.92 4.56
CA ALA A 58 17.72 24.66 5.28
C ALA A 58 18.73 23.63 4.71
N ALA A 59 19.47 22.99 5.61
CA ALA A 59 20.40 21.89 5.30
C ALA A 59 19.75 20.53 5.48
N VAL A 60 18.71 20.46 6.32
CA VAL A 60 18.04 19.24 6.76
C VAL A 60 16.67 19.19 6.10
N ALA A 61 16.32 18.05 5.54
CA ALA A 61 14.99 17.75 5.04
C ALA A 61 14.47 16.45 5.67
N VAL A 62 13.16 16.32 5.81
CA VAL A 62 12.53 15.10 6.33
C VAL A 62 11.42 14.66 5.39
N GLY A 63 11.46 13.39 5.00
CA GLY A 63 10.50 12.75 4.13
C GLY A 63 10.27 11.29 4.51
N THR A 64 9.29 10.63 3.90
CA THR A 64 8.97 9.22 4.21
C THR A 64 10.03 8.27 3.65
N THR A 65 10.69 8.69 2.57
CA THR A 65 11.80 7.99 1.93
C THR A 65 12.95 8.95 1.63
N PRO A 66 14.17 8.46 1.33
CA PRO A 66 15.26 9.32 0.89
C PRO A 66 14.93 10.17 -0.35
N MET A 67 14.10 9.66 -1.26
CA MET A 67 13.67 10.38 -2.46
C MET A 67 12.67 11.49 -2.13
N ASP A 68 11.67 11.19 -1.28
CA ASP A 68 10.70 12.19 -0.83
C ASP A 68 11.38 13.32 -0.04
N ALA A 69 12.34 12.98 0.84
CA ALA A 69 13.16 13.96 1.54
C ALA A 69 14.01 14.81 0.59
N LEU A 70 14.51 14.23 -0.51
CA LEU A 70 15.26 14.95 -1.55
C LEU A 70 14.37 15.92 -2.32
N LEU A 71 13.17 15.51 -2.73
CA LEU A 71 12.22 16.38 -3.40
C LEU A 71 11.82 17.55 -2.49
N ALA A 72 11.53 17.28 -1.22
CA ALA A 72 11.26 18.32 -0.22
C ALA A 72 12.43 19.31 -0.07
N TYR A 73 13.67 18.81 -0.11
CA TYR A 73 14.88 19.63 -0.09
C TYR A 73 15.00 20.54 -1.33
N CYS A 74 14.77 19.98 -2.52
CA CYS A 74 14.85 20.73 -3.78
C CYS A 74 13.75 21.80 -3.87
N HIS A 75 12.51 21.47 -3.53
CA HIS A 75 11.37 22.42 -3.50
C HIS A 75 11.64 23.61 -2.58
N ALA A 76 12.21 23.38 -1.39
CA ALA A 76 12.53 24.46 -0.46
C ALA A 76 13.67 25.38 -0.93
N ARG A 77 14.43 24.99 -1.97
CA ARG A 77 15.61 25.71 -2.48
C ARG A 77 15.44 26.33 -3.85
N GLY A 78 14.41 25.95 -4.61
CA GLY A 78 14.14 26.49 -5.95
C GLY A 78 14.12 28.02 -6.02
N ASP A 79 13.79 28.70 -4.92
CA ASP A 79 13.71 30.17 -4.82
C ASP A 79 14.96 30.86 -4.24
N ALA A 80 16.01 30.10 -3.85
CA ALA A 80 17.15 30.63 -3.08
C ALA A 80 18.39 30.92 -3.95
N SER A 81 18.75 32.21 -4.10
CA SER A 81 19.82 32.75 -4.96
C SER A 81 21.27 32.51 -4.47
N GLY A 82 21.60 31.35 -3.89
CA GLY A 82 22.84 31.13 -3.14
C GLY A 82 23.77 29.99 -3.59
N ASN A 83 23.37 29.16 -4.57
CA ASN A 83 24.17 28.00 -4.98
C ASN A 83 25.09 28.30 -6.17
N SER A 84 26.10 27.46 -6.41
CA SER A 84 26.76 27.40 -7.71
C SER A 84 25.71 27.15 -8.80
N GLU A 85 25.77 27.92 -9.90
CA GLU A 85 24.79 27.84 -11.01
C GLU A 85 24.52 26.39 -11.45
N ASP A 86 25.55 25.54 -11.43
CA ASP A 86 25.46 24.13 -11.83
C ASP A 86 24.61 23.26 -10.87
N VAL A 87 24.71 23.46 -9.55
CA VAL A 87 23.94 22.64 -8.58
C VAL A 87 22.48 23.07 -8.54
N ALA A 88 22.22 24.37 -8.63
CA ALA A 88 20.84 24.88 -8.75
C ALA A 88 20.15 24.33 -10.00
N LYS A 89 20.88 24.29 -11.12
CA LYS A 89 20.38 23.71 -12.37
C LYS A 89 20.08 22.20 -12.23
N LEU A 90 20.95 21.43 -11.58
CA LEU A 90 20.69 20.00 -11.32
C LEU A 90 19.45 19.78 -10.44
N GLU A 91 19.25 20.61 -9.40
CA GLU A 91 18.05 20.56 -8.54
C GLU A 91 16.77 20.91 -9.35
N GLU A 92 16.84 21.90 -10.24
CA GLU A 92 15.76 22.26 -11.17
C GLU A 92 15.44 21.12 -12.15
N ASP A 93 16.47 20.50 -12.75
CA ASP A 93 16.33 19.37 -13.66
C ASP A 93 15.67 18.15 -12.96
N ILE A 94 15.95 17.93 -11.67
CA ILE A 94 15.31 16.88 -10.87
C ILE A 94 13.81 17.19 -10.64
N LEU A 95 13.48 18.44 -10.31
CA LEU A 95 12.09 18.86 -10.12
C LEU A 95 11.28 18.77 -11.42
N ALA A 96 11.89 19.09 -12.57
CA ALA A 96 11.27 18.93 -13.88
C ALA A 96 10.90 17.45 -14.17
N LEU A 97 11.69 16.50 -13.65
CA LEU A 97 11.45 15.07 -13.78
C LEU A 97 10.59 14.49 -12.65
N GLU A 98 10.14 15.28 -11.68
CA GLU A 98 9.40 14.81 -10.50
C GLU A 98 8.20 13.93 -10.88
N SER A 99 7.35 14.42 -11.80
CA SER A 99 6.17 13.68 -12.25
C SER A 99 6.52 12.34 -12.90
N LEU A 100 7.64 12.26 -13.63
CA LEU A 100 8.11 11.02 -14.27
C LEU A 100 8.79 10.09 -13.28
N LEU A 101 9.52 10.62 -12.29
CA LEU A 101 10.12 9.86 -11.21
C LEU A 101 9.05 9.28 -10.27
N GLN A 102 7.91 9.96 -10.14
CA GLN A 102 6.72 9.49 -9.43
C GLN A 102 5.88 8.52 -10.27
N SER A 103 5.71 8.77 -11.58
CA SER A 103 4.78 8.01 -12.42
C SER A 103 5.28 6.64 -12.89
N ARG A 104 6.59 6.39 -12.90
CA ARG A 104 7.15 5.25 -13.66
C ARG A 104 6.94 3.85 -13.05
N ASP A 105 6.05 3.72 -12.08
CA ASP A 105 5.52 2.43 -11.68
C ASP A 105 4.16 2.09 -12.34
N ASP A 106 3.55 2.95 -13.17
CA ASP A 106 2.55 2.54 -14.20
C ASP A 106 2.28 3.63 -15.28
N GLY A 107 1.50 3.32 -16.32
CA GLY A 107 1.33 4.08 -17.57
C GLY A 107 0.89 5.57 -17.47
N VAL A 108 0.73 6.24 -18.62
CA VAL A 108 0.67 7.71 -18.74
C VAL A 108 -0.57 8.40 -18.12
N GLU A 109 -1.60 7.66 -17.70
CA GLU A 109 -2.67 8.16 -16.79
C GLU A 109 -2.32 8.05 -15.29
N GLY A 110 -1.28 7.29 -14.96
CA GLY A 110 -0.77 6.99 -13.63
C GLY A 110 -0.10 8.16 -12.91
N GLN A 111 -0.17 9.40 -13.40
CA GLN A 111 0.41 10.56 -12.67
C GLN A 111 -0.43 11.00 -11.47
N ARG A 112 -1.78 10.86 -11.54
CA ARG A 112 -2.67 11.16 -10.41
C ARG A 112 -2.75 9.97 -9.45
N GLU A 113 -2.90 8.77 -10.01
CA GLU A 113 -2.77 7.51 -9.25
C GLU A 113 -1.40 7.41 -8.58
N ALA A 114 -0.30 7.82 -9.25
CA ALA A 114 1.02 7.87 -8.63
C ALA A 114 1.08 8.87 -7.47
N LYS A 115 0.46 10.06 -7.57
CA LYS A 115 0.46 11.03 -6.46
C LYS A 115 -0.28 10.52 -5.23
N ASP A 116 -1.39 9.81 -5.41
CA ASP A 116 -2.08 9.12 -4.31
C ASP A 116 -1.30 7.86 -3.88
N SER A 117 -0.54 7.22 -4.78
CA SER A 117 0.35 6.09 -4.51
C SER A 117 1.71 6.46 -3.92
N VAL A 118 2.11 7.75 -3.89
CA VAL A 118 3.31 8.23 -3.18
C VAL A 118 3.20 7.85 -1.69
N TYR A 119 1.97 7.77 -1.16
CA TYR A 119 1.70 7.26 0.17
C TYR A 119 2.06 5.79 0.35
N ASN A 120 1.95 4.94 -0.69
CA ASN A 120 2.25 3.50 -0.62
C ASN A 120 3.73 3.22 -0.30
N TRP A 121 4.63 4.18 -0.54
CA TRP A 121 6.06 4.08 -0.24
C TRP A 121 6.42 4.47 1.21
N SER A 122 5.45 4.95 1.98
CA SER A 122 5.60 5.29 3.40
C SER A 122 5.51 4.08 4.34
N TYR A 123 5.41 2.86 3.78
CA TYR A 123 5.17 1.64 4.54
C TYR A 123 6.15 0.53 4.20
N ASP A 124 6.54 -0.21 5.23
CA ASP A 124 7.35 -1.41 5.16
C ASP A 124 6.46 -2.60 4.86
N ARG A 125 6.96 -3.53 4.03
CA ARG A 125 6.19 -4.69 3.57
C ARG A 125 6.61 -5.94 4.30
N SER A 126 5.63 -6.72 4.75
CA SER A 126 5.83 -8.05 5.29
C SER A 126 4.97 -9.08 4.55
N PRO A 127 5.44 -10.32 4.36
CA PRO A 127 4.76 -11.31 3.52
C PRO A 127 3.31 -11.61 3.97
N GLY A 128 2.37 -11.58 3.01
CA GLY A 128 0.95 -11.88 3.23
C GLY A 128 0.64 -13.37 3.43
N GLY A 129 1.44 -14.24 2.81
CA GLY A 129 1.21 -15.68 2.76
C GLY A 129 1.18 -16.18 1.31
N THR A 130 0.76 -17.42 1.13
CA THR A 130 0.67 -18.09 -0.17
C THR A 130 -0.78 -18.47 -0.46
N ARG A 131 -1.21 -18.26 -1.69
CA ARG A 131 -2.48 -18.77 -2.21
C ARG A 131 -2.25 -19.60 -3.47
N TYR A 132 -3.03 -20.66 -3.60
CA TYR A 132 -2.99 -21.55 -4.74
C TYR A 132 -4.18 -21.30 -5.67
N PHE A 133 -3.93 -21.36 -6.98
CA PHE A 133 -4.93 -21.18 -8.04
C PHE A 133 -4.60 -22.13 -9.21
N PHE A 134 -5.54 -22.39 -10.10
CA PHE A 134 -5.26 -23.22 -11.28
C PHE A 134 -4.60 -22.36 -12.38
N ALA A 135 -3.51 -22.85 -12.97
CA ALA A 135 -2.85 -22.18 -14.09
C ALA A 135 -3.82 -22.03 -15.29
N GLU A 136 -3.87 -20.84 -15.89
CA GLU A 136 -4.65 -20.62 -17.10
C GLU A 136 -4.09 -21.46 -18.26
N ALA A 137 -4.95 -22.18 -18.97
CA ALA A 137 -4.56 -22.82 -20.22
C ALA A 137 -4.36 -21.74 -21.29
N ASP A 138 -3.31 -21.86 -22.10
CA ASP A 138 -2.82 -20.94 -23.16
C ASP A 138 -3.83 -20.63 -24.31
N ASP A 139 -5.13 -20.87 -24.12
CA ASP A 139 -6.16 -20.78 -25.16
C ASP A 139 -6.77 -19.37 -25.20
N LYS A 140 -6.15 -18.50 -26.02
CA LYS A 140 -6.47 -17.08 -26.21
C LYS A 140 -7.88 -16.75 -26.74
N SER A 141 -8.79 -17.72 -26.85
CA SER A 141 -10.10 -17.51 -27.49
C SER A 141 -11.26 -17.24 -26.52
N THR A 142 -11.12 -17.55 -25.23
CA THR A 142 -12.15 -17.26 -24.21
C THR A 142 -11.46 -17.01 -22.87
N ASN A 143 -11.26 -15.75 -22.47
CA ASN A 143 -10.61 -15.34 -21.21
C ASN A 143 -11.39 -15.75 -19.93
N GLN A 144 -12.26 -16.76 -19.98
CA GLN A 144 -12.89 -17.33 -18.80
C GLN A 144 -12.04 -18.52 -18.34
N PRO A 145 -11.61 -18.57 -17.06
CA PRO A 145 -10.98 -19.77 -16.51
C PRO A 145 -11.92 -20.95 -16.71
N LYS A 146 -11.44 -22.00 -17.38
CA LYS A 146 -12.23 -23.22 -17.55
C LYS A 146 -12.56 -23.77 -16.16
N GLU A 147 -13.84 -23.75 -15.80
CA GLU A 147 -14.31 -24.22 -14.50
C GLU A 147 -13.84 -25.67 -14.29
N PRO A 148 -13.01 -25.95 -13.27
CA PRO A 148 -12.54 -27.29 -12.97
C PRO A 148 -13.68 -28.22 -12.52
N ASP A 149 -13.41 -29.51 -12.43
CA ASP A 149 -14.31 -30.47 -11.79
C ASP A 149 -14.70 -29.97 -10.38
N PRO A 150 -15.99 -30.00 -9.97
CA PRO A 150 -16.42 -29.60 -8.63
C PRO A 150 -15.60 -30.23 -7.48
N LEU A 151 -15.10 -31.45 -7.66
CA LEU A 151 -14.22 -32.09 -6.67
C LEU A 151 -12.84 -31.44 -6.60
N ALA A 152 -12.32 -30.95 -7.72
CA ALA A 152 -11.08 -30.18 -7.77
C ALA A 152 -11.25 -28.79 -7.13
N ILE A 153 -12.40 -28.14 -7.34
CA ILE A 153 -12.79 -26.88 -6.69
C ILE A 153 -12.83 -27.02 -5.16
N GLN A 154 -13.46 -28.08 -4.66
CA GLN A 154 -13.48 -28.36 -3.21
C GLN A 154 -12.07 -28.65 -2.66
N SER A 155 -11.26 -29.38 -3.43
CA SER A 155 -9.89 -29.74 -3.03
C SER A 155 -8.97 -28.51 -2.95
N ILE A 156 -9.03 -27.60 -3.92
CA ILE A 156 -8.22 -26.37 -3.88
C ILE A 156 -8.71 -25.39 -2.81
N ASN A 157 -10.03 -25.32 -2.57
CA ASN A 157 -10.56 -24.53 -1.46
C ASN A 157 -10.00 -25.05 -0.12
N GLN A 158 -10.06 -26.36 0.10
CA GLN A 158 -9.46 -26.97 1.29
C GLN A 158 -7.95 -26.69 1.39
N LEU A 159 -7.21 -26.75 0.27
CA LEU A 159 -5.79 -26.40 0.22
C LEU A 159 -5.54 -24.95 0.65
N ASN A 160 -6.27 -23.99 0.10
CA ASN A 160 -6.14 -22.57 0.42
C ASN A 160 -6.51 -22.27 1.88
N LEU A 161 -7.57 -22.88 2.41
CA LEU A 161 -7.95 -22.76 3.81
C LEU A 161 -6.84 -23.29 4.74
N THR A 162 -6.28 -24.46 4.41
CA THR A 162 -5.18 -25.06 5.18
C THR A 162 -3.91 -24.20 5.09
N GLN A 163 -3.57 -23.67 3.91
CA GLN A 163 -2.42 -22.79 3.73
C GLN A 163 -2.57 -21.47 4.49
N ALA A 164 -3.75 -20.85 4.48
CA ALA A 164 -4.02 -19.62 5.22
C ALA A 164 -3.81 -19.81 6.74
N LEU A 165 -4.27 -20.94 7.29
CA LEU A 165 -4.04 -21.28 8.70
C LEU A 165 -2.55 -21.54 8.99
N LEU A 166 -1.84 -22.24 8.09
CA LEU A 166 -0.40 -22.49 8.20
C LEU A 166 0.40 -21.18 8.23
N ASP A 167 0.12 -20.27 7.31
CA ASP A 167 0.80 -18.97 7.23
C ASP A 167 0.57 -18.13 8.50
N SER A 168 -0.66 -18.14 9.04
CA SER A 168 -0.96 -17.48 10.31
C SER A 168 -0.25 -18.13 11.49
N CYS A 169 -0.16 -19.47 11.55
CA CYS A 169 0.63 -20.17 12.57
C CYS A 169 2.12 -19.78 12.50
N ASN A 170 2.70 -19.69 11.30
CA ASN A 170 4.10 -19.30 11.10
C ASN A 170 4.36 -17.87 11.58
N ARG A 171 3.46 -16.91 11.26
CA ARG A 171 3.57 -15.53 11.76
C ARG A 171 3.46 -15.46 13.29
N ALA A 172 2.47 -16.13 13.88
CA ALA A 172 2.29 -16.16 15.33
C ALA A 172 3.51 -16.80 16.05
N MET A 173 4.14 -17.80 15.44
CA MET A 173 5.35 -18.43 15.98
C MET A 173 6.50 -17.43 16.11
N LEU A 174 6.75 -16.58 15.11
CA LEU A 174 7.81 -15.56 15.16
C LEU A 174 7.63 -14.62 16.37
N GLN A 175 6.40 -14.15 16.61
CA GLN A 175 6.10 -13.31 17.76
C GLN A 175 6.38 -14.04 19.08
N TYR A 176 5.90 -15.27 19.27
CA TYR A 176 6.11 -15.99 20.54
C TYR A 176 7.58 -16.37 20.79
N ARG A 177 8.38 -16.58 19.73
CA ARG A 177 9.82 -16.74 19.86
C ARG A 177 10.48 -15.46 20.37
N TRP A 178 10.06 -14.30 19.85
CA TRP A 178 10.49 -13.01 20.37
C TRP A 178 9.99 -12.75 21.80
N ASP A 179 8.75 -13.15 22.15
CA ASP A 179 8.23 -13.02 23.51
C ASP A 179 9.06 -13.81 24.53
N MET A 180 9.57 -14.99 24.15
CA MET A 180 10.52 -15.76 24.99
C MET A 180 11.82 -14.98 25.22
N PHE A 181 12.37 -14.35 24.17
CA PHE A 181 13.52 -13.47 24.30
C PHE A 181 13.21 -12.24 25.17
N SER A 182 12.04 -11.62 24.97
CA SER A 182 11.61 -10.45 25.75
C SER A 182 11.47 -10.77 27.23
N LEU A 183 10.91 -11.94 27.56
CA LEU A 183 10.81 -12.43 28.94
C LEU A 183 12.20 -12.64 29.56
N TRP A 184 13.13 -13.26 28.82
CA TRP A 184 14.51 -13.44 29.26
C TRP A 184 15.21 -12.10 29.49
N TRP A 185 15.05 -11.14 28.57
CA TRP A 185 15.66 -9.82 28.70
C TRP A 185 15.13 -9.07 29.92
N LYS A 186 13.81 -9.03 30.12
CA LYS A 186 13.18 -8.41 31.30
C LYS A 186 13.71 -9.01 32.59
N TYR A 187 13.87 -10.34 32.65
CA TYR A 187 14.49 -11.00 33.80
C TYR A 187 15.94 -10.54 34.01
N ALA A 188 16.75 -10.59 32.95
CA ALA A 188 18.17 -10.25 33.01
C ALA A 188 18.43 -8.76 33.35
N SER A 189 17.61 -7.85 32.82
CA SER A 189 17.74 -6.40 33.06
C SER A 189 17.22 -5.97 34.41
N ASP A 190 16.09 -6.52 34.86
CA ASP A 190 15.38 -6.03 36.04
C ASP A 190 15.87 -6.70 37.32
N LEU A 191 16.25 -7.98 37.24
CA LEU A 191 16.61 -8.81 38.41
C LEU A 191 18.12 -9.03 38.55
N GLY A 192 18.92 -8.70 37.52
CA GLY A 192 20.38 -8.72 37.59
C GLY A 192 21.02 -7.79 38.63
N GLN A 193 20.22 -7.02 39.39
CA GLN A 193 20.67 -6.14 40.48
C GLN A 193 20.40 -6.63 41.92
N SER A 194 19.72 -7.76 42.15
CA SER A 194 19.54 -8.23 43.53
C SER A 194 19.58 -9.75 43.68
N ASP A 195 20.68 -10.25 44.24
CA ASP A 195 20.85 -11.62 44.74
C ASP A 195 19.85 -12.01 45.87
N ASN A 196 18.84 -11.19 46.18
CA ASN A 196 17.96 -11.35 47.35
C ASN A 196 16.53 -10.79 47.15
N GLN A 197 15.76 -11.25 46.17
CA GLN A 197 14.28 -11.08 46.19
C GLN A 197 13.54 -12.39 45.83
N GLY A 198 12.35 -12.56 46.42
CA GLY A 198 11.77 -13.84 46.84
C GLY A 198 11.17 -14.76 45.76
N ASN A 199 10.82 -15.98 46.20
CA ASN A 199 10.29 -17.07 45.36
C ASN A 199 9.13 -16.67 44.44
N ASP A 200 8.28 -15.73 44.84
CA ASP A 200 7.02 -15.41 44.14
C ASP A 200 7.26 -14.78 42.74
N GLN A 201 8.28 -13.94 42.57
CA GLN A 201 8.60 -13.36 41.25
C GLN A 201 9.20 -14.40 40.30
N ASN A 202 10.12 -15.24 40.79
CA ASN A 202 10.68 -16.34 40.01
C ASN A 202 9.59 -17.33 39.56
N GLU A 203 8.60 -17.62 40.41
CA GLU A 203 7.46 -18.47 40.02
C GLU A 203 6.57 -17.82 38.94
N ALA A 204 6.39 -16.49 38.95
CA ALA A 204 5.67 -15.79 37.87
C ALA A 204 6.38 -15.89 36.52
N PHE A 205 7.69 -15.63 36.47
CA PHE A 205 8.50 -15.80 35.26
C PHE A 205 8.52 -17.25 34.78
N LYS A 206 8.59 -18.21 35.70
CA LYS A 206 8.56 -19.63 35.40
C LYS A 206 7.23 -20.09 34.82
N ALA A 207 6.12 -19.57 35.35
CA ALA A 207 4.78 -19.81 34.80
C ALA A 207 4.66 -19.26 33.37
N GLU A 208 5.13 -18.02 33.15
CA GLU A 208 5.06 -17.37 31.84
C GLU A 208 5.98 -18.05 30.81
N ALA A 209 7.22 -18.38 31.18
CA ALA A 209 8.12 -19.16 30.33
C ALA A 209 7.51 -20.53 29.98
N GLY A 210 6.80 -21.16 30.92
CA GLY A 210 6.03 -22.39 30.68
C GLY A 210 4.88 -22.19 29.68
N ARG A 211 4.15 -21.08 29.80
CA ARG A 211 3.04 -20.71 28.90
C ARG A 211 3.53 -20.47 27.47
N ILE A 212 4.58 -19.66 27.30
CA ILE A 212 5.16 -19.35 25.99
C ILE A 212 5.75 -20.61 25.36
N SER A 213 6.53 -21.40 26.11
CA SER A 213 7.09 -22.67 25.62
C SER A 213 5.99 -23.65 25.16
N SER A 214 4.91 -23.78 25.92
CA SER A 214 3.78 -24.64 25.55
C SER A 214 3.10 -24.17 24.26
N ARG A 215 2.96 -22.86 24.07
CA ARG A 215 2.42 -22.27 22.83
C ARG A 215 3.33 -22.53 21.63
N ILE A 216 4.65 -22.31 21.78
CA ILE A 216 5.63 -22.58 20.71
C ILE A 216 5.60 -24.05 20.32
N ASN A 217 5.70 -24.97 21.28
CA ASN A 217 5.70 -26.41 21.01
C ASN A 217 4.37 -26.87 20.36
N GLY A 218 3.23 -26.33 20.82
CA GLY A 218 1.92 -26.59 20.24
C GLY A 218 1.81 -26.09 18.81
N LEU A 219 2.29 -24.89 18.53
CA LEU A 219 2.36 -24.33 17.18
C LEU A 219 3.29 -25.11 16.27
N GLN A 220 4.50 -25.48 16.71
CA GLN A 220 5.42 -26.31 15.92
C GLN A 220 4.78 -27.65 15.53
N THR A 221 4.08 -28.28 16.47
CA THR A 221 3.32 -29.51 16.18
C THR A 221 2.22 -29.25 15.15
N ARG A 222 1.46 -28.16 15.30
CA ARG A 222 0.38 -27.80 14.38
C ARG A 222 0.90 -27.44 12.99
N ILE A 223 2.00 -26.70 12.90
CA ILE A 223 2.69 -26.35 11.65
C ILE A 223 3.08 -27.64 10.92
N GLY A 224 3.77 -28.57 11.57
CA GLY A 224 4.16 -29.84 10.93
C GLY A 224 2.96 -30.69 10.46
N GLN A 225 1.84 -30.65 11.18
CA GLN A 225 0.59 -31.28 10.76
C GLN A 225 0.00 -30.61 9.50
N LEU A 226 -0.07 -29.28 9.49
CA LEU A 226 -0.62 -28.50 8.38
C LEU A 226 0.26 -28.61 7.14
N GLU A 227 1.59 -28.55 7.28
CA GLU A 227 2.55 -28.79 6.19
C GLU A 227 2.37 -30.18 5.57
N SER A 228 2.20 -31.20 6.40
CA SER A 228 1.93 -32.57 5.94
C SER A 228 0.58 -32.66 5.20
N GLN A 229 -0.44 -31.93 5.66
CA GLN A 229 -1.74 -31.85 4.99
C GLN A 229 -1.65 -31.12 3.64
N VAL A 230 -0.95 -29.99 3.58
CA VAL A 230 -0.69 -29.24 2.34
C VAL A 230 0.05 -30.13 1.34
N ALA A 231 1.12 -30.81 1.76
CA ALA A 231 1.87 -31.73 0.91
C ALA A 231 0.99 -32.90 0.40
N THR A 232 0.10 -33.42 1.25
CA THR A 232 -0.84 -34.48 0.88
C THR A 232 -1.86 -33.99 -0.16
N LEU A 233 -2.40 -32.78 0.02
CA LEU A 233 -3.35 -32.16 -0.91
C LEU A 233 -2.69 -31.87 -2.26
N LEU A 234 -1.49 -31.30 -2.26
CA LEU A 234 -0.70 -31.06 -3.48
C LEU A 234 -0.31 -32.36 -4.21
N GLY A 235 -0.17 -33.48 -3.48
CA GLY A 235 0.04 -34.80 -4.06
C GLY A 235 -1.19 -35.40 -4.76
N ASN A 236 -2.36 -34.77 -4.66
CA ASN A 236 -3.58 -35.21 -5.32
C ASN A 236 -3.53 -34.90 -6.82
N SER A 237 -3.80 -35.89 -7.67
CA SER A 237 -3.85 -35.72 -9.13
C SER A 237 -4.87 -34.66 -9.59
N LEU A 238 -5.89 -34.37 -8.79
CA LEU A 238 -6.86 -33.30 -9.07
C LEU A 238 -6.25 -31.90 -9.03
N LEU A 239 -5.12 -31.71 -8.33
CA LEU A 239 -4.43 -30.42 -8.17
C LEU A 239 -3.12 -30.33 -8.97
N ALA A 240 -2.93 -31.20 -9.97
CA ALA A 240 -1.66 -31.30 -10.70
C ALA A 240 -1.28 -30.04 -11.52
N THR A 241 -2.24 -29.17 -11.83
CA THR A 241 -2.04 -27.93 -12.61
C THR A 241 -2.16 -26.67 -11.75
N VAL A 242 -2.05 -26.81 -10.43
CA VAL A 242 -2.13 -25.69 -9.49
C VAL A 242 -0.79 -24.98 -9.39
N GLU A 243 -0.82 -23.65 -9.40
CA GLU A 243 0.31 -22.76 -9.17
C GLU A 243 0.11 -21.95 -7.88
N SER A 244 1.20 -21.43 -7.33
CA SER A 244 1.19 -20.62 -6.12
C SER A 244 1.47 -19.15 -6.44
N THR A 245 0.69 -18.26 -5.85
CA THR A 245 0.93 -16.81 -5.84
C THR A 245 1.03 -16.29 -4.40
N SER A 246 1.59 -15.10 -4.22
CA SER A 246 1.63 -14.42 -2.92
C SER A 246 0.29 -13.75 -2.60
N GLU A 247 -0.21 -13.93 -1.38
CA GLU A 247 -1.32 -13.12 -0.85
C GLU A 247 -0.90 -11.65 -0.63
N PRO A 248 -1.84 -10.70 -0.62
CA PRO A 248 -1.56 -9.29 -0.34
C PRO A 248 -0.76 -9.13 0.95
N VAL A 249 0.31 -8.36 0.85
CA VAL A 249 1.28 -8.10 1.93
C VAL A 249 0.65 -7.34 3.10
N PHE A 250 1.25 -7.48 4.28
CA PHE A 250 0.97 -6.62 5.42
C PHE A 250 1.93 -5.44 5.41
N TYR A 251 1.42 -4.27 5.80
CA TYR A 251 2.15 -3.01 5.82
C TYR A 251 2.34 -2.50 7.25
N GLY A 252 3.52 -1.97 7.57
CA GLY A 252 3.80 -1.23 8.80
C GLY A 252 4.31 0.17 8.48
N GLY A 253 4.12 1.15 9.37
CA GLY A 253 4.60 2.52 9.15
C GLY A 253 6.14 2.61 9.17
N ASN A 254 6.72 3.34 8.22
CA ASN A 254 8.17 3.59 8.18
C ASN A 254 8.61 4.67 9.17
N ASP A 255 9.83 4.52 9.69
CA ASP A 255 10.48 5.60 10.41
C ASP A 255 10.75 6.81 9.47
N PRO A 256 10.53 8.06 9.93
CA PRO A 256 10.83 9.25 9.12
C PRO A 256 12.29 9.25 8.65
N THR A 257 12.52 9.62 7.39
CA THR A 257 13.86 9.70 6.79
C THR A 257 14.36 11.13 6.78
N VAL A 258 15.55 11.34 7.36
CA VAL A 258 16.26 12.62 7.31
C VAL A 258 17.25 12.61 6.14
N LEU A 259 17.26 13.70 5.39
CA LEU A 259 18.27 14.01 4.39
C LEU A 259 19.05 15.27 4.81
N ILE A 260 20.36 15.26 4.59
CA ILE A 260 21.25 16.39 4.80
C ILE A 260 21.88 16.75 3.47
N GLY A 261 21.66 17.97 3.02
CA GLY A 261 22.21 18.49 1.77
C GLY A 261 23.35 19.48 1.97
N GLY A 262 24.32 19.42 1.06
CA GLY A 262 25.51 20.26 1.08
C GLY A 262 26.64 19.75 1.99
N ILE A 263 26.57 18.48 2.39
CA ILE A 263 27.64 17.81 3.16
C ILE A 263 28.11 16.60 2.35
N PRO A 264 29.40 16.55 1.93
CA PRO A 264 29.91 15.44 1.15
C PRO A 264 29.98 14.17 2.01
N SER A 265 29.77 13.03 1.36
CA SER A 265 29.59 11.75 2.03
C SER A 265 30.87 11.13 2.58
N GLY A 266 32.05 11.63 2.17
CA GLY A 266 33.34 11.03 2.48
C GLY A 266 33.60 9.67 1.80
N TRP A 267 32.57 9.01 1.28
CA TRP A 267 32.70 7.80 0.47
C TRP A 267 33.29 8.13 -0.90
N ALA A 268 34.05 7.18 -1.44
CA ALA A 268 34.59 7.32 -2.78
C ALA A 268 33.48 7.20 -3.84
N LEU A 269 33.70 7.85 -4.99
CA LEU A 269 32.74 7.86 -6.09
C LEU A 269 32.49 6.46 -6.70
N ASP A 270 33.49 5.59 -6.59
CA ASP A 270 33.51 4.19 -7.03
C ASP A 270 33.13 3.20 -5.90
N TYR A 271 32.50 3.65 -4.82
CA TYR A 271 32.21 2.80 -3.65
C TYR A 271 31.36 1.55 -3.98
N LEU A 272 30.46 1.65 -4.94
CA LEU A 272 29.61 0.54 -5.39
C LEU A 272 30.27 -0.37 -6.43
N ASP A 273 31.45 0.00 -6.93
CA ASP A 273 32.17 -0.79 -7.92
C ASP A 273 32.80 -2.02 -7.26
N ASN A 274 33.01 -3.06 -8.06
CA ASN A 274 33.69 -4.26 -7.60
C ASN A 274 35.08 -3.94 -7.04
N LEU A 275 35.37 -4.37 -5.81
CA LEU A 275 36.70 -4.22 -5.21
C LEU A 275 37.76 -4.89 -6.10
N ALA A 276 38.73 -4.10 -6.57
CA ALA A 276 39.85 -4.57 -7.37
C ALA A 276 40.85 -5.31 -6.48
N ILE A 277 41.00 -6.61 -6.69
CA ILE A 277 41.99 -7.43 -6.00
C ILE A 277 43.25 -7.55 -6.85
N ARG A 278 44.40 -7.64 -6.16
CA ARG A 278 45.71 -7.80 -6.80
C ARG A 278 46.37 -9.10 -6.33
N ALA A 279 46.93 -9.84 -7.27
CA ALA A 279 47.82 -10.95 -6.95
C ALA A 279 49.17 -10.43 -6.43
N PRO A 280 49.92 -11.20 -5.61
CA PRO A 280 51.20 -10.74 -5.05
C PRO A 280 52.22 -10.28 -6.09
N TYR A 281 52.19 -10.84 -7.31
CA TYR A 281 53.10 -10.44 -8.40
C TYR A 281 52.70 -9.12 -9.08
N GLN A 282 51.52 -8.56 -8.81
CA GLN A 282 51.03 -7.31 -9.39
C GLN A 282 51.42 -6.07 -8.57
N THR A 283 52.05 -6.23 -7.40
CA THR A 283 52.53 -5.12 -6.56
C THR A 283 53.74 -4.42 -7.16
N ILE A 284 53.81 -3.10 -6.98
CA ILE A 284 54.93 -2.27 -7.46
C ILE A 284 56.18 -2.60 -6.65
N THR A 285 57.28 -2.83 -7.37
CA THR A 285 58.59 -3.17 -6.79
C THR A 285 59.46 -1.92 -6.72
N SER A 286 60.30 -1.84 -5.68
CA SER A 286 61.29 -0.78 -5.52
C SER A 286 62.68 -1.36 -5.43
N ASP A 287 63.63 -0.77 -6.16
CA ASP A 287 65.06 -1.08 -6.01
C ASP A 287 65.70 -0.35 -4.82
N GLN A 288 64.94 0.48 -4.10
CA GLN A 288 65.42 1.15 -2.89
C GLN A 288 65.35 0.21 -1.68
N ASP A 289 66.47 0.12 -0.96
CA ASP A 289 66.50 -0.55 0.35
C ASP A 289 65.53 0.16 1.32
N LEU A 290 64.72 -0.66 2.00
CA LEU A 290 63.87 -0.17 3.07
C LEU A 290 64.74 0.43 4.20
N PRO A 291 64.35 1.60 4.76
CA PRO A 291 64.98 2.12 5.96
C PRO A 291 65.00 1.08 7.09
N SER A 292 66.03 1.10 7.94
CA SER A 292 66.21 0.13 9.04
C SER A 292 64.97 -0.04 9.93
N ASN A 293 64.28 1.07 10.21
CA ASN A 293 63.06 1.06 11.02
C ASN A 293 61.89 0.34 10.32
N LEU A 294 61.72 0.57 9.01
CA LEU A 294 60.71 -0.12 8.20
C LEU A 294 61.01 -1.62 8.05
N ASN A 295 62.28 -1.99 7.88
CA ASN A 295 62.70 -3.40 7.87
C ASN A 295 62.38 -4.13 9.19
N THR A 296 62.52 -3.42 10.32
CA THR A 296 62.16 -3.96 11.63
C THR A 296 60.65 -4.21 11.73
N ILE A 297 59.83 -3.28 11.24
CA ILE A 297 58.37 -3.43 11.18
C ILE A 297 57.97 -4.58 10.27
N SER A 298 58.57 -4.71 9.08
CA SER A 298 58.32 -5.82 8.16
C SER A 298 58.54 -7.16 8.84
N SER A 299 59.68 -7.30 9.54
CA SER A 299 60.02 -8.53 10.27
C SER A 299 59.00 -8.86 11.38
N LEU A 300 58.47 -7.84 12.07
CA LEU A 300 57.43 -8.04 13.10
C LEU A 300 56.10 -8.51 12.50
N VAL A 301 55.67 -7.91 11.38
CA VAL A 301 54.44 -8.28 10.68
C VAL A 301 54.53 -9.70 10.13
N GLU A 302 55.65 -10.04 9.49
CA GLU A 302 55.89 -11.38 8.93
C GLU A 302 55.79 -12.48 10.00
N ASN A 303 56.28 -12.23 11.22
CA ASN A 303 56.22 -13.19 12.31
C ASN A 303 54.81 -13.42 12.90
N LYS A 304 53.83 -12.55 12.58
CA LYS A 304 52.45 -12.65 13.08
C LYS A 304 51.46 -13.18 12.05
N LEU A 305 51.88 -13.29 10.80
CA LEU A 305 51.04 -13.79 9.72
C LEU A 305 51.30 -15.28 9.44
N PRO A 306 50.29 -16.02 8.94
CA PRO A 306 50.51 -17.34 8.38
C PRO A 306 51.61 -17.32 7.31
N THR A 307 52.43 -18.36 7.24
CA THR A 307 53.61 -18.45 6.35
C THR A 307 53.27 -18.20 4.87
N VAL A 308 52.04 -18.49 4.45
CA VAL A 308 51.56 -18.25 3.08
C VAL A 308 51.36 -16.76 2.74
N LEU A 309 51.23 -15.88 3.74
CA LEU A 309 50.97 -14.44 3.55
C LEU A 309 52.22 -13.56 3.76
N THR A 310 53.34 -14.11 4.25
CA THR A 310 54.53 -13.33 4.61
C THR A 310 55.18 -12.63 3.41
N ALA A 311 55.32 -13.33 2.28
CA ALA A 311 55.87 -12.76 1.06
C ALA A 311 55.03 -11.59 0.53
N ALA A 312 53.70 -11.73 0.56
CA ALA A 312 52.78 -10.66 0.16
C ALA A 312 52.88 -9.46 1.11
N ALA A 313 52.93 -9.68 2.42
CA ALA A 313 53.07 -8.61 3.40
C ALA A 313 54.35 -7.79 3.20
N LYS A 314 55.49 -8.45 2.95
CA LYS A 314 56.77 -7.77 2.67
C LYS A 314 56.72 -6.93 1.39
N ALA A 315 56.08 -7.45 0.33
CA ALA A 315 55.91 -6.73 -0.92
C ALA A 315 55.09 -5.46 -0.74
N LEU A 316 54.00 -5.52 0.04
CA LEU A 316 53.14 -4.37 0.33
C LEU A 316 53.85 -3.27 1.13
N ILE A 317 54.70 -3.62 2.10
CA ILE A 317 55.49 -2.65 2.87
C ILE A 317 56.54 -1.95 1.98
N THR A 318 57.13 -2.71 1.05
CA THR A 318 58.09 -2.16 0.06
C THR A 318 57.40 -1.20 -0.90
N GLU A 319 56.23 -1.58 -1.41
CA GLU A 319 55.36 -0.74 -2.25
C GLU A 319 54.95 0.56 -1.52
N PHE A 320 54.55 0.47 -0.24
CA PHE A 320 54.22 1.64 0.58
C PHE A 320 55.38 2.64 0.67
N HIS A 321 56.62 2.15 0.82
CA HIS A 321 57.77 3.03 0.84
C HIS A 321 57.97 3.72 -0.52
N ALA A 322 57.83 3.01 -1.63
CA ALA A 322 58.03 3.55 -2.97
C ALA A 322 57.04 4.66 -3.34
N LEU A 323 55.76 4.46 -3.03
CA LEU A 323 54.67 5.35 -3.46
C LEU A 323 54.52 6.64 -2.62
N ARG A 324 55.43 6.90 -1.68
CA ARG A 324 55.37 8.10 -0.83
C ARG A 324 55.51 9.41 -1.63
N PRO A 325 54.81 10.49 -1.25
CA PRO A 325 55.00 11.82 -1.82
C PRO A 325 56.46 12.27 -1.75
N GLY A 326 57.01 12.76 -2.88
CA GLY A 326 58.43 13.11 -3.00
C GLY A 326 59.40 11.93 -3.10
N GLY A 327 58.90 10.68 -3.20
CA GLY A 327 59.68 9.52 -3.62
C GLY A 327 60.13 9.66 -5.08
N ASN A 328 61.30 9.12 -5.42
CA ASN A 328 61.89 9.19 -6.78
C ASN A 328 61.11 8.39 -7.83
N ASP A 329 59.96 7.81 -7.50
CA ASP A 329 59.17 6.99 -8.42
C ASP A 329 57.67 7.16 -8.17
N SER A 330 57.12 8.28 -8.63
CA SER A 330 55.67 8.47 -8.80
C SER A 330 55.22 8.21 -10.26
N GLY A 331 56.07 7.56 -11.06
CA GLY A 331 55.84 7.27 -12.47
C GLY A 331 54.96 6.03 -12.70
N LYS A 332 54.32 5.99 -13.87
CA LYS A 332 53.36 4.94 -14.30
C LYS A 332 53.83 3.53 -13.91
N PRO A 333 52.92 2.66 -13.44
CA PRO A 333 53.28 1.30 -13.05
C PRO A 333 53.84 0.54 -14.26
N GLY A 334 54.87 -0.28 -14.03
CA GLY A 334 55.45 -1.12 -15.06
C GLY A 334 54.44 -2.15 -15.62
N GLU A 335 54.78 -2.77 -16.74
CA GLU A 335 53.91 -3.76 -17.40
C GLU A 335 53.52 -4.91 -16.43
N GLY A 336 52.22 -5.20 -16.31
CA GLY A 336 51.68 -6.21 -15.40
C GLY A 336 51.63 -5.82 -13.91
N LYS A 337 52.00 -4.58 -13.56
CA LYS A 337 51.87 -4.00 -12.22
C LYS A 337 50.71 -3.01 -12.19
N PHE A 338 50.08 -2.88 -11.03
CA PHE A 338 48.97 -1.95 -10.85
C PHE A 338 49.10 -1.20 -9.54
N TYR A 339 48.72 0.07 -9.56
CA TYR A 339 48.61 0.85 -8.32
C TYR A 339 47.60 0.21 -7.36
N PRO A 340 47.78 0.38 -6.04
CA PRO A 340 46.71 0.16 -5.07
C PRO A 340 45.44 0.90 -5.51
N GLN A 341 44.27 0.31 -5.28
CA GLN A 341 42.98 0.86 -5.71
C GLN A 341 42.79 2.34 -5.32
N PHE A 342 43.25 2.73 -4.14
CA PHE A 342 43.08 4.10 -3.61
C PHE A 342 44.26 5.04 -3.91
N HIS A 343 45.24 4.64 -4.73
CA HIS A 343 46.32 5.52 -5.17
C HIS A 343 45.95 6.17 -6.51
N ASP A 344 44.97 7.08 -6.47
CA ASP A 344 44.51 7.86 -7.62
C ASP A 344 43.88 9.19 -7.17
N GLN A 345 43.35 9.96 -8.13
CA GLN A 345 42.69 11.25 -7.91
C GLN A 345 41.17 11.18 -8.16
N LEU A 346 40.54 10.03 -7.92
CA LEU A 346 39.11 9.83 -8.12
C LEU A 346 38.29 10.43 -6.95
N THR A 347 38.43 11.73 -6.75
CA THR A 347 37.67 12.54 -5.78
C THR A 347 37.06 13.75 -6.46
N THR A 348 36.01 14.31 -5.85
CA THR A 348 35.36 15.54 -6.35
C THR A 348 36.31 16.74 -6.40
N ASP A 349 37.33 16.78 -5.54
CA ASP A 349 38.36 17.83 -5.49
C ASP A 349 39.66 17.47 -6.23
N LYS A 350 39.69 16.35 -6.98
CA LYS A 350 40.85 15.84 -7.75
C LYS A 350 42.13 15.65 -6.92
N ARG A 351 42.01 15.44 -5.61
CA ARG A 351 43.12 15.14 -4.71
C ARG A 351 43.39 13.64 -4.67
N TRP A 352 44.61 13.27 -4.27
CA TRP A 352 44.97 11.88 -4.06
C TRP A 352 44.17 11.28 -2.90
N ARG A 353 43.48 10.15 -3.13
CA ARG A 353 42.63 9.49 -2.11
C ARG A 353 43.44 8.99 -0.91
N ASP A 354 44.70 8.67 -1.11
CA ASP A 354 45.62 8.16 -0.10
C ASP A 354 46.58 9.24 0.47
N GLN A 355 46.28 10.54 0.29
CA GLN A 355 47.07 11.64 0.86
C GLN A 355 46.19 12.59 1.68
N TRP A 356 46.62 12.94 2.90
CA TRP A 356 45.91 13.93 3.72
C TRP A 356 46.29 15.38 3.37
N GLY A 357 47.55 15.63 3.01
CA GLY A 357 47.99 16.95 2.52
C GLY A 357 47.74 18.11 3.51
N ASP A 358 48.16 17.95 4.77
CA ASP A 358 48.00 18.95 5.86
C ASP A 358 46.53 19.33 6.16
N ARG A 359 45.59 18.41 5.89
CA ARG A 359 44.16 18.54 6.19
C ARG A 359 43.72 17.50 7.22
N GLN A 360 42.68 17.82 7.98
CA GLN A 360 41.90 16.80 8.68
C GLN A 360 40.82 16.26 7.72
N PRO A 361 40.85 14.98 7.32
CA PRO A 361 39.83 14.39 6.46
C PRO A 361 38.47 14.33 7.16
N TRP A 362 37.39 14.30 6.38
CA TRP A 362 36.02 14.16 6.85
C TRP A 362 35.42 12.86 6.33
N PHE A 363 34.86 12.03 7.20
CA PHE A 363 34.16 10.81 6.81
C PHE A 363 32.97 10.52 7.75
N PRO A 364 31.75 10.94 7.41
CA PRO A 364 30.58 10.74 8.25
C PRO A 364 30.28 9.24 8.42
N LEU A 365 30.09 8.79 9.66
CA LEU A 365 29.80 7.40 9.99
C LEU A 365 28.34 7.22 10.41
N TYR A 366 27.90 8.01 11.37
CA TYR A 366 26.56 7.88 11.95
C TYR A 366 26.03 9.24 12.40
N ALA A 367 24.71 9.34 12.45
CA ALA A 367 24.01 10.44 13.07
C ALA A 367 23.48 10.03 14.46
N GLU A 368 23.61 10.92 15.43
CA GLU A 368 22.90 10.87 16.70
C GLU A 368 21.72 11.82 16.64
N TRP A 369 20.52 11.29 16.86
CA TRP A 369 19.31 12.08 16.86
C TRP A 369 18.58 11.96 18.20
N GLU A 370 17.92 13.04 18.60
CA GLU A 370 16.96 13.09 19.70
C GLU A 370 15.79 13.96 19.25
N VAL A 371 14.58 13.46 19.43
CA VAL A 371 13.34 14.15 19.09
C VAL A 371 12.41 14.17 20.29
N GLU A 372 11.60 15.21 20.35
CA GLU A 372 10.48 15.35 21.25
C GLU A 372 9.21 15.06 20.47
N TYR A 373 8.55 13.95 20.78
CA TYR A 373 7.26 13.57 20.22
C TYR A 373 6.15 13.92 21.21
N THR A 374 5.16 14.68 20.75
CA THR A 374 3.95 15.00 21.50
C THR A 374 2.79 14.21 20.91
N HIS A 375 2.19 13.35 21.72
CA HIS A 375 1.00 12.59 21.34
C HIS A 375 -0.22 13.51 21.36
N ILE A 376 -1.02 13.48 20.30
CA ILE A 376 -2.23 14.29 20.16
C ILE A 376 -3.43 13.37 20.39
N PRO A 377 -4.47 13.75 21.15
CA PRO A 377 -5.64 12.90 21.35
C PRO A 377 -6.26 12.43 20.03
N PHE A 378 -6.65 11.16 19.95
CA PHE A 378 -7.16 10.57 18.70
C PHE A 378 -8.47 11.25 18.23
N GLU A 379 -9.25 11.82 19.15
CA GLU A 379 -10.49 12.57 18.87
C GLU A 379 -10.27 13.82 18.04
N PHE A 380 -9.04 14.30 17.93
CA PHE A 380 -8.71 15.46 17.09
C PHE A 380 -8.39 15.04 15.66
N TRP A 381 -8.38 13.74 15.33
CA TRP A 381 -8.03 13.25 14.01
C TRP A 381 -9.26 12.79 13.24
N SER A 382 -9.40 13.29 12.01
CA SER A 382 -10.45 12.85 11.08
C SER A 382 -9.87 12.67 9.68
N LEU A 383 -10.40 11.71 8.93
CA LEU A 383 -10.05 11.50 7.53
C LEU A 383 -10.83 12.51 6.67
N ASP A 384 -10.14 13.42 6.00
CA ASP A 384 -10.78 14.43 5.15
C ASP A 384 -9.87 14.82 3.96
N GLU A 385 -10.36 15.68 3.09
CA GLU A 385 -9.62 16.27 1.98
C GLU A 385 -8.85 17.51 2.44
N HIS A 386 -7.55 17.35 2.65
CA HIS A 386 -6.67 18.44 3.07
C HIS A 386 -5.70 18.82 1.95
N THR A 387 -5.52 20.12 1.71
CA THR A 387 -4.41 20.59 0.86
C THR A 387 -3.08 20.33 1.57
N ALA A 388 -2.10 19.80 0.84
CA ALA A 388 -0.72 19.72 1.31
C ALA A 388 0.04 20.99 0.90
N ARG A 389 1.09 21.35 1.65
CA ARG A 389 1.83 22.61 1.49
C ARG A 389 2.34 22.84 0.06
N HIS A 390 2.79 21.79 -0.62
CA HIS A 390 3.30 21.84 -2.00
C HIS A 390 2.37 21.13 -3.01
N SER A 391 1.10 20.92 -2.68
CA SER A 391 0.10 20.36 -3.60
C SER A 391 -1.03 21.36 -3.80
N GLU A 392 -1.26 21.77 -5.06
CA GLU A 392 -2.45 22.54 -5.42
C GLU A 392 -3.74 21.73 -5.22
N ASN A 393 -3.64 20.40 -5.28
CA ASN A 393 -4.77 19.49 -5.13
C ASN A 393 -4.96 19.08 -3.67
N LYS A 394 -6.22 18.91 -3.28
CA LYS A 394 -6.58 18.28 -2.00
C LYS A 394 -6.23 16.80 -2.06
N LEU A 395 -5.69 16.28 -0.96
CA LEU A 395 -5.36 14.87 -0.80
C LEU A 395 -6.24 14.29 0.30
N VAL A 396 -6.72 13.06 0.11
CA VAL A 396 -7.49 12.34 1.13
C VAL A 396 -6.54 11.86 2.21
N ARG A 397 -6.55 12.52 3.37
CA ARG A 397 -5.66 12.17 4.47
C ARG A 397 -6.20 12.50 5.85
N TYR A 398 -5.63 11.86 6.85
CA TYR A 398 -5.93 12.22 8.23
C TYR A 398 -5.34 13.58 8.57
N GLY A 399 -6.19 14.48 9.02
CA GLY A 399 -5.80 15.78 9.54
C GLY A 399 -6.37 16.04 10.93
N ILE A 400 -5.86 17.09 11.54
CA ILE A 400 -6.24 17.57 12.86
C ILE A 400 -7.46 18.47 12.71
N THR A 401 -8.61 17.96 13.12
CA THR A 401 -9.88 18.65 13.20
C THR A 401 -10.29 18.70 14.65
N VAL A 402 -10.05 19.84 15.31
CA VAL A 402 -10.40 19.99 16.72
C VAL A 402 -11.93 20.05 16.88
N PRO A 403 -12.54 19.18 17.69
CA PRO A 403 -13.98 19.25 17.97
C PRO A 403 -14.35 20.62 18.57
N SER A 404 -15.28 21.33 17.94
CA SER A 404 -15.72 22.65 18.40
C SER A 404 -17.17 22.94 18.01
N ASP A 405 -17.91 23.60 18.92
CA ASP A 405 -19.23 24.17 18.64
C ASP A 405 -19.15 25.51 17.87
N SER A 406 -17.94 26.03 17.65
CA SER A 406 -17.66 27.28 16.92
C SER A 406 -17.54 27.03 15.42
N GLU A 407 -18.01 27.97 14.59
CA GLU A 407 -17.82 27.94 13.13
C GLU A 407 -16.33 27.91 12.72
N THR A 408 -15.44 28.38 13.60
CA THR A 408 -13.98 28.25 13.43
C THR A 408 -13.42 27.43 14.60
N PRO A 409 -12.88 26.22 14.34
CA PRO A 409 -12.29 25.41 15.38
C PRO A 409 -11.02 26.10 15.91
N PRO A 410 -10.75 26.01 17.24
CA PRO A 410 -9.55 26.59 17.80
C PRO A 410 -8.30 25.88 17.26
N PRO A 411 -7.16 26.58 17.16
CA PRO A 411 -5.91 25.97 16.75
C PRO A 411 -5.43 24.93 17.77
N LEU A 412 -4.59 24.00 17.32
CA LEU A 412 -4.12 22.87 18.13
C LEU A 412 -3.46 23.29 19.44
N TRP A 413 -2.58 24.30 19.43
CA TRP A 413 -1.87 24.74 20.65
C TRP A 413 -2.83 25.23 21.76
N ASP A 414 -3.95 25.85 21.39
CA ASP A 414 -4.96 26.31 22.34
C ASP A 414 -5.89 25.16 22.77
N ALA A 415 -6.28 24.31 21.81
CA ALA A 415 -7.13 23.16 22.04
C ALA A 415 -6.49 22.13 23.00
N LEU A 416 -5.22 21.79 22.76
CA LEU A 416 -4.48 20.82 23.55
C LEU A 416 -4.32 21.28 25.00
N SER A 417 -4.05 22.57 25.21
CA SER A 417 -3.96 23.20 26.53
C SER A 417 -5.29 23.10 27.30
N ARG A 418 -6.43 23.24 26.62
CA ARG A 418 -7.76 23.09 27.23
C ARG A 418 -8.12 21.64 27.50
N TRP A 419 -7.78 20.73 26.59
CA TRP A 419 -8.06 19.30 26.70
C TRP A 419 -7.37 18.67 27.91
N GLN A 420 -6.11 19.01 28.12
CA GLN A 420 -5.29 18.41 29.18
C GLN A 420 -5.58 18.99 30.57
N GLY A 421 -6.12 20.20 30.64
CA GLY A 421 -6.38 20.88 31.92
C GLY A 421 -5.09 21.04 32.72
N ASP A 422 -5.07 20.49 33.94
CA ASP A 422 -3.90 20.53 34.84
C ASP A 422 -2.87 19.40 34.57
N LYS A 423 -3.19 18.42 33.71
CA LYS A 423 -2.28 17.31 33.39
C LYS A 423 -1.13 17.77 32.50
N LYS A 424 0.03 17.14 32.64
CA LYS A 424 1.16 17.38 31.72
C LYS A 424 0.84 16.87 30.31
N GLN A 425 1.43 17.51 29.30
CA GLN A 425 1.40 17.03 27.92
C GLN A 425 2.00 15.61 27.82
N ASP A 426 1.40 14.78 26.97
CA ASP A 426 1.91 13.44 26.67
C ASP A 426 3.11 13.54 25.72
N ILE A 427 4.29 13.71 26.32
CA ILE A 427 5.55 13.93 25.62
C ILE A 427 6.45 12.72 25.79
N ARG A 428 7.10 12.32 24.69
CA ARG A 428 8.10 11.26 24.61
C ARG A 428 9.38 11.83 24.04
N VAL A 429 10.49 11.64 24.75
CA VAL A 429 11.82 11.90 24.18
C VAL A 429 12.32 10.57 23.60
N LEU A 430 12.51 10.56 22.28
CA LEU A 430 13.04 9.42 21.55
C LEU A 430 14.43 9.76 21.05
N SER A 431 15.33 8.79 21.02
CA SER A 431 16.70 9.01 20.56
C SER A 431 17.26 7.74 19.93
N GLY A 432 18.20 7.92 19.02
CA GLY A 432 18.80 6.81 18.30
C GLY A 432 20.15 7.16 17.70
N ARG A 433 20.84 6.12 17.24
CA ARG A 433 22.08 6.20 16.47
C ARG A 433 21.88 5.45 15.17
N VAL A 434 22.09 6.13 14.06
CA VAL A 434 21.79 5.59 12.73
C VAL A 434 22.97 5.79 11.80
N LEU A 435 23.29 4.78 11.00
CA LEU A 435 24.34 4.90 10.00
C LEU A 435 23.89 5.88 8.92
N ILE A 436 24.76 6.82 8.57
CA ILE A 436 24.44 7.82 7.54
C ILE A 436 25.14 7.45 6.24
N LEU A 437 24.37 7.33 5.16
CA LEU A 437 24.87 6.84 3.88
C LEU A 437 24.57 7.82 2.74
N PRO A 438 25.41 7.87 1.69
CA PRO A 438 25.14 8.58 0.43
C PRO A 438 24.09 7.89 -0.46
N GLN A 439 23.13 7.19 0.12
CA GLN A 439 22.11 6.46 -0.63
C GLN A 439 21.30 7.32 -1.63
N PRO A 440 20.90 8.57 -1.33
CA PRO A 440 20.03 9.33 -2.23
C PRO A 440 20.66 9.57 -3.59
N SER A 441 21.92 10.02 -3.63
CA SER A 441 22.59 10.35 -4.89
C SER A 441 22.80 9.11 -5.77
N PHE A 442 23.18 7.97 -5.17
CA PHE A 442 23.35 6.72 -5.90
C PHE A 442 22.02 6.14 -6.40
N ALA A 443 21.00 6.10 -5.54
CA ALA A 443 19.67 5.61 -5.90
C ALA A 443 19.01 6.49 -6.97
N LEU A 444 19.15 7.81 -6.86
CA LEU A 444 18.69 8.77 -7.85
C LEU A 444 19.40 8.56 -9.20
N GLY A 445 20.72 8.41 -9.21
CA GLY A 445 21.49 8.15 -10.43
C GLY A 445 21.04 6.87 -11.14
N ALA A 446 20.83 5.79 -10.40
CA ALA A 446 20.31 4.54 -10.94
C ALA A 446 18.90 4.70 -11.50
N LYS A 447 17.99 5.35 -10.75
CA LYS A 447 16.60 5.59 -11.17
C LYS A 447 16.51 6.47 -12.41
N ILE A 448 17.29 7.56 -12.48
CA ILE A 448 17.31 8.45 -13.65
C ILE A 448 17.89 7.73 -14.88
N LYS A 449 18.97 6.96 -14.70
CA LYS A 449 19.51 6.14 -15.79
C LYS A 449 18.48 5.15 -16.32
N GLN A 450 17.79 4.45 -15.43
CA GLN A 450 16.69 3.57 -15.81
C GLN A 450 15.59 4.37 -16.50
N LEU A 451 15.20 5.54 -15.97
CA LEU A 451 14.16 6.44 -16.51
C LEU A 451 14.46 6.81 -17.96
N PHE A 452 15.69 7.20 -18.26
CA PHE A 452 16.07 7.56 -19.61
C PHE A 452 16.18 6.38 -20.57
N GLN A 453 16.40 5.16 -20.07
CA GLN A 453 16.49 3.94 -20.90
C GLN A 453 15.13 3.42 -21.37
N ASN A 454 14.13 3.34 -20.49
CA ASN A 454 12.82 2.76 -20.84
C ASN A 454 11.74 3.80 -21.19
N THR A 455 12.02 5.11 -21.16
CA THR A 455 11.04 6.14 -21.55
C THR A 455 11.38 6.69 -22.94
N PRO A 456 10.43 6.73 -23.89
CA PRO A 456 10.67 7.25 -25.23
C PRO A 456 11.22 8.70 -25.23
N PRO A 457 12.18 9.04 -26.10
CA PRO A 457 12.74 10.40 -26.18
C PRO A 457 11.69 11.50 -26.37
N SER A 458 10.60 11.22 -27.09
CA SER A 458 9.51 12.17 -27.36
C SER A 458 8.74 12.62 -26.13
N ILE A 459 8.72 11.82 -25.06
CA ILE A 459 8.13 12.19 -23.77
C ILE A 459 9.19 12.93 -22.94
N LEU A 460 10.41 12.40 -22.88
CA LEU A 460 11.50 13.00 -22.12
C LEU A 460 11.82 14.43 -22.58
N ASP A 461 11.82 14.70 -23.89
CA ASP A 461 12.11 16.03 -24.44
C ASP A 461 11.02 17.08 -24.11
N GLN A 462 9.84 16.68 -23.62
CA GLN A 462 8.82 17.61 -23.12
C GLN A 462 9.17 18.17 -21.74
N TYR A 463 9.89 17.37 -20.93
CA TYR A 463 10.28 17.72 -19.57
C TYR A 463 11.72 18.22 -19.51
N LEU A 464 12.67 17.53 -20.19
CA LEU A 464 14.09 17.84 -20.13
C LEU A 464 14.80 17.56 -21.48
N PRO A 465 15.40 18.59 -22.13
CA PRO A 465 16.17 18.41 -23.36
C PRO A 465 17.32 17.42 -23.22
N LYS A 466 17.69 16.76 -24.32
CA LYS A 466 18.79 15.76 -24.32
C LYS A 466 20.10 16.26 -23.70
N GLN A 467 20.50 17.51 -23.98
CA GLN A 467 21.74 18.07 -23.45
C GLN A 467 21.72 18.15 -21.92
N ASP A 468 20.59 18.56 -21.34
CA ASP A 468 20.44 18.66 -19.88
C ASP A 468 20.30 17.28 -19.24
N ARG A 469 19.69 16.30 -19.94
CA ARG A 469 19.70 14.89 -19.53
C ARG A 469 21.10 14.29 -19.43
N ASP A 470 21.94 14.53 -20.45
CA ASP A 470 23.33 14.07 -20.47
C ASP A 470 24.15 14.77 -19.36
N ASN A 471 23.88 16.06 -19.11
CA ASN A 471 24.49 16.83 -18.03
C ASN A 471 24.11 16.32 -16.65
N LEU A 472 22.83 16.00 -16.43
CA LEU A 472 22.31 15.45 -15.18
C LEU A 472 22.97 14.11 -14.88
N LEU A 473 23.05 13.19 -15.85
CA LEU A 473 23.72 11.90 -15.66
C LEU A 473 25.21 12.02 -15.36
N ALA A 474 25.89 12.99 -15.97
CA ALA A 474 27.33 13.18 -15.79
C ALA A 474 27.68 13.77 -14.41
N ASN A 475 26.81 14.62 -13.86
CA ASN A 475 27.11 15.41 -12.65
C ASN A 475 26.25 15.04 -11.43
N ILE A 476 25.39 14.03 -11.52
CA ILE A 476 24.57 13.58 -10.39
C ILE A 476 25.38 13.20 -9.15
N SER A 477 26.60 12.72 -9.34
CA SER A 477 27.52 12.37 -8.26
C SER A 477 28.11 13.59 -7.54
N GLU A 478 28.00 14.79 -8.11
CA GLU A 478 28.41 16.03 -7.45
C GLU A 478 27.41 16.45 -6.35
N LEU A 479 26.18 15.94 -6.43
CA LEU A 479 25.14 16.17 -5.44
C LEU A 479 25.51 15.49 -4.11
N SER A 480 25.85 16.34 -3.14
CA SER A 480 26.31 15.92 -1.81
C SER A 480 25.13 15.77 -0.85
N TYR A 481 24.43 14.64 -0.98
CA TYR A 481 23.32 14.27 -0.10
C TYR A 481 23.68 13.07 0.77
N LEU A 482 23.32 13.19 2.04
CA LEU A 482 23.38 12.12 3.03
C LEU A 482 21.97 11.84 3.51
N SER A 483 21.59 10.57 3.67
CA SER A 483 20.31 10.25 4.29
C SER A 483 20.41 9.11 5.29
N SER A 484 19.47 9.10 6.21
CA SER A 484 19.20 7.95 7.07
C SER A 484 17.74 7.98 7.53
N PRO A 485 17.05 6.82 7.58
CA PRO A 485 15.86 6.69 8.42
C PRO A 485 16.24 6.99 9.88
N LEU A 486 15.32 7.57 10.64
CA LEU A 486 15.41 7.73 12.09
C LEU A 486 15.12 6.39 12.78
N SER A 487 15.86 5.34 12.40
CA SER A 487 15.66 3.97 12.87
C SER A 487 15.55 3.91 14.39
N GLY A 488 14.45 3.36 14.86
CA GLY A 488 14.10 3.25 16.27
C GLY A 488 13.08 4.28 16.75
N PHE A 489 12.59 5.17 15.88
CA PHE A 489 11.51 6.11 16.22
C PHE A 489 10.24 5.34 16.58
N MET A 490 9.75 4.48 15.68
CA MET A 490 8.58 3.65 15.90
C MET A 490 8.81 2.61 17.01
N SER A 491 9.96 1.93 16.97
CA SER A 491 10.36 0.96 18.00
C SER A 491 10.31 1.58 19.40
N GLY A 492 10.77 2.82 19.56
CA GLY A 492 10.74 3.52 20.84
C GLY A 492 9.33 3.89 21.35
N LEU A 493 8.36 4.08 20.44
CA LEU A 493 6.94 4.29 20.79
C LEU A 493 6.26 3.00 21.23
N VAL A 494 6.69 1.84 20.72
CA VAL A 494 6.26 0.52 21.22
C VAL A 494 7.15 0.00 22.36
N THR A 495 7.97 0.86 22.96
CA THR A 495 8.87 0.57 24.10
C THR A 495 9.94 -0.50 23.81
N GLN A 496 10.46 -0.50 22.59
CA GLN A 496 11.56 -1.34 22.13
C GLN A 496 12.76 -0.49 21.68
N ALA A 497 13.96 -1.03 21.81
CA ALA A 497 15.21 -0.41 21.41
C ALA A 497 15.85 -1.20 20.26
N GLU A 498 16.43 -0.46 19.33
CA GLU A 498 17.26 -1.00 18.26
C GLU A 498 18.75 -0.86 18.61
N GLY A 499 19.56 -1.77 18.08
CA GLY A 499 21.01 -1.72 18.19
C GLY A 499 21.64 -2.93 18.83
N SER A 500 22.92 -2.79 19.18
CA SER A 500 23.72 -3.87 19.76
C SER A 500 23.34 -4.12 21.22
N HIS A 501 22.99 -5.36 21.54
CA HIS A 501 22.57 -5.78 22.87
C HIS A 501 23.07 -7.21 23.17
N LEU A 502 22.94 -7.63 24.43
CA LEU A 502 23.31 -8.98 24.85
C LEU A 502 22.29 -10.00 24.34
N LYS A 503 22.77 -11.12 23.78
CA LYS A 503 21.92 -12.20 23.28
C LYS A 503 22.12 -13.47 24.11
N PRO A 504 21.05 -14.24 24.40
CA PRO A 504 21.17 -15.50 25.13
C PRO A 504 21.75 -16.64 24.27
N GLU A 505 21.85 -16.44 22.95
CA GLU A 505 22.32 -17.41 21.99
C GLU A 505 23.51 -16.90 21.15
N ASN A 506 24.40 -17.80 20.75
CA ASN A 506 25.45 -17.58 19.78
C ASN A 506 25.09 -18.20 18.43
N LYS A 507 25.28 -17.43 17.36
CA LYS A 507 25.23 -17.92 15.98
C LYS A 507 26.53 -18.64 15.60
N VAL A 508 26.41 -19.84 15.05
CA VAL A 508 27.52 -20.63 14.52
C VAL A 508 27.21 -20.98 13.08
N VAL A 509 28.11 -20.59 12.16
CA VAL A 509 28.01 -20.94 10.73
C VAL A 509 28.79 -22.22 10.49
N GLY A 510 28.08 -23.31 10.22
CA GLY A 510 28.63 -24.61 9.88
C GLY A 510 28.53 -24.94 8.39
N PRO A 511 28.97 -26.13 7.97
CA PRO A 511 28.83 -26.62 6.59
C PRO A 511 27.36 -26.69 6.12
N ASP A 512 26.44 -26.91 7.06
CA ASP A 512 25.00 -27.07 6.81
C ASP A 512 24.20 -25.76 6.97
N GLY A 513 24.87 -24.63 7.24
CA GLY A 513 24.24 -23.31 7.39
C GLY A 513 24.42 -22.65 8.77
N GLU A 514 23.61 -21.62 9.05
CA GLU A 514 23.58 -20.95 10.36
C GLU A 514 22.81 -21.79 11.39
N SER A 515 23.35 -21.92 12.59
CA SER A 515 22.67 -22.53 13.74
C SER A 515 22.81 -21.66 14.98
N SER A 516 21.83 -21.71 15.89
CA SER A 516 21.86 -20.99 17.16
C SER A 516 22.17 -21.95 18.31
N SER A 517 23.05 -21.54 19.22
CA SER A 517 23.41 -22.32 20.41
C SER A 517 23.29 -21.46 21.66
N VAL A 518 22.57 -21.95 22.68
CA VAL A 518 22.35 -21.21 23.93
C VAL A 518 23.66 -21.11 24.71
N LEU A 519 23.92 -19.93 25.26
CA LEU A 519 25.03 -19.70 26.20
C LEU A 519 24.65 -20.23 27.58
N THR A 520 25.46 -21.11 28.16
CA THR A 520 25.22 -21.63 29.53
C THR A 520 25.16 -20.50 30.57
N ALA A 521 25.87 -19.38 30.35
CA ALA A 521 25.82 -18.22 31.24
C ALA A 521 24.48 -17.45 31.18
N ALA A 522 23.63 -17.71 30.18
CA ALA A 522 22.35 -17.04 30.00
C ALA A 522 21.17 -17.81 30.62
N THR A 523 21.38 -19.01 31.18
CA THR A 523 20.29 -19.83 31.75
C THR A 523 19.93 -19.41 33.18
N PHE A 524 18.64 -19.28 33.48
CA PHE A 524 18.12 -18.97 34.81
C PHE A 524 17.09 -20.02 35.26
N ASP A 525 17.55 -21.12 35.85
CA ASP A 525 16.71 -22.28 36.18
C ASP A 525 15.57 -21.95 37.16
N LEU A 526 15.83 -21.08 38.16
CA LEU A 526 14.81 -20.67 39.14
C LEU A 526 13.64 -19.92 38.50
N ALA A 527 13.91 -19.15 37.47
CA ALA A 527 12.92 -18.43 36.68
C ALA A 527 12.31 -19.28 35.55
N GLY A 528 12.70 -20.55 35.46
CA GLY A 528 12.28 -21.45 34.39
C GLY A 528 12.80 -21.07 33.01
N LEU A 529 13.87 -20.27 32.90
CA LEU A 529 14.55 -19.91 31.64
C LEU A 529 15.71 -20.88 31.40
N THR A 530 15.35 -22.14 31.20
CA THR A 530 16.27 -23.28 31.02
C THR A 530 16.79 -23.35 29.57
N GLN A 531 17.86 -24.13 29.35
CA GLN A 531 18.49 -24.26 28.03
C GLN A 531 17.48 -24.68 26.92
N ASP A 532 16.58 -25.63 27.21
CA ASP A 532 15.57 -26.11 26.27
C ASP A 532 14.58 -25.02 25.85
N LYS A 533 14.23 -24.12 26.76
CA LYS A 533 13.30 -23.01 26.48
C LYS A 533 13.99 -21.85 25.78
N LEU A 534 15.23 -21.53 26.14
CA LEU A 534 15.99 -20.48 25.47
C LEU A 534 16.31 -20.84 24.02
N GLN A 535 16.53 -22.13 23.73
CA GLN A 535 16.71 -22.61 22.35
C GLN A 535 15.47 -22.37 21.46
N LEU A 536 14.30 -22.14 22.05
CA LEU A 536 13.08 -21.80 21.30
C LEU A 536 13.14 -20.38 20.71
N ILE A 537 14.06 -19.51 21.15
CA ILE A 537 14.23 -18.17 20.58
C ILE A 537 14.66 -18.27 19.10
N ASP A 538 15.54 -19.22 18.77
CA ASP A 538 15.92 -19.58 17.40
C ASP A 538 16.33 -18.34 16.57
N GLY A 539 17.17 -17.48 17.16
CA GLY A 539 17.68 -16.27 16.54
C GLY A 539 16.72 -15.07 16.49
N ASN A 540 15.48 -15.17 16.98
CA ASN A 540 14.47 -14.10 16.98
C ASN A 540 14.68 -13.08 18.13
N SER A 541 15.84 -12.44 18.14
CA SER A 541 16.30 -11.47 19.16
C SER A 541 16.89 -10.21 18.51
N ALA A 542 16.21 -9.66 17.50
CA ALA A 542 16.68 -8.47 16.80
C ALA A 542 16.37 -7.16 17.57
N LEU A 543 15.15 -7.06 18.11
CA LEU A 543 14.66 -5.88 18.85
C LEU A 543 14.69 -6.16 20.34
N THR A 544 15.19 -5.22 21.14
CA THR A 544 15.30 -5.36 22.60
C THR A 544 14.15 -4.66 23.30
N PRO A 545 13.42 -5.30 24.24
CA PRO A 545 12.42 -4.57 25.02
C PRO A 545 13.09 -3.54 25.94
N TYR A 546 12.46 -2.40 26.19
CA TYR A 546 13.00 -1.38 27.10
C TYR A 546 13.22 -1.95 28.51
N ALA A 547 12.29 -2.75 29.05
CA ALA A 547 12.38 -3.28 30.41
C ALA A 547 12.79 -2.18 31.42
N ALA A 548 13.90 -2.32 32.14
CA ALA A 548 14.45 -1.30 33.04
C ALA A 548 15.42 -0.29 32.40
N LEU A 549 15.64 -0.31 31.08
CA LEU A 549 16.58 0.59 30.39
C LEU A 549 16.17 2.07 30.47
N VAL A 550 14.86 2.35 30.39
CA VAL A 550 14.31 3.70 30.39
C VAL A 550 13.26 3.83 31.49
N ASN A 551 13.34 4.90 32.28
CA ASN A 551 12.45 5.14 33.40
C ASN A 551 11.30 6.09 33.01
N PHE A 552 10.05 5.65 33.21
CA PHE A 552 8.83 6.41 32.99
C PHE A 552 7.95 6.50 34.26
N THR A 553 8.56 6.35 35.45
CA THR A 553 7.85 6.43 36.73
C THR A 553 7.35 7.85 37.06
N ASP A 554 7.89 8.87 36.40
CA ASP A 554 7.48 10.28 36.50
C ASP A 554 6.43 10.71 35.46
N SER A 555 6.17 9.87 34.45
CA SER A 555 5.15 10.11 33.42
C SER A 555 3.74 9.82 33.94
N GLU A 556 2.78 10.69 33.61
CA GLU A 556 1.36 10.47 33.87
C GLU A 556 0.65 9.72 32.73
N HIS A 557 1.38 9.46 31.64
CA HIS A 557 0.88 8.80 30.44
C HIS A 557 1.63 7.50 30.19
N CYS A 558 0.95 6.53 29.57
CA CYS A 558 1.56 5.27 29.17
C CYS A 558 2.60 5.52 28.07
N PRO A 559 3.84 5.00 28.21
CA PRO A 559 4.90 5.17 27.23
C PRO A 559 4.69 4.38 25.94
N PHE A 560 3.86 3.34 25.99
CA PHE A 560 3.53 2.47 24.86
C PHE A 560 2.38 3.06 24.04
N LYS A 561 2.63 3.27 22.74
CA LYS A 561 1.64 3.73 21.77
C LYS A 561 1.43 2.64 20.71
N PRO A 562 0.22 2.04 20.61
CA PRO A 562 -0.05 1.05 19.56
C PRO A 562 -0.26 1.67 18.17
N VAL A 563 -0.68 2.95 18.12
CA VAL A 563 -0.84 3.74 16.90
C VAL A 563 -0.10 5.06 17.11
N THR A 564 0.72 5.45 16.14
CA THR A 564 1.42 6.74 16.13
C THR A 564 0.49 7.80 15.55
N HIS A 565 0.24 8.86 16.30
CA HIS A 565 -0.49 10.05 15.85
C HIS A 565 -0.08 11.24 16.73
N GLY A 566 0.50 12.27 16.13
CA GLY A 566 1.10 13.35 16.89
C GLY A 566 1.98 14.29 16.09
N GLN A 567 2.80 15.06 16.79
CA GLN A 567 3.83 15.90 16.17
C GLN A 567 5.16 15.70 16.87
N PHE A 568 6.27 15.82 16.13
CA PHE A 568 7.60 15.81 16.74
C PHE A 568 8.50 16.94 16.23
N ARG A 569 9.49 17.30 17.05
CA ARG A 569 10.56 18.24 16.69
C ARG A 569 11.92 17.71 17.12
N PHE A 570 12.99 18.19 16.51
CA PHE A 570 14.35 17.80 16.90
C PHE A 570 14.83 18.56 18.15
N ARG A 571 15.45 17.82 19.07
CA ARG A 571 16.19 18.35 20.22
C ARG A 571 17.69 18.25 20.04
N LYS A 572 18.13 17.23 19.31
CA LYS A 572 19.53 16.98 18.96
C LYS A 572 19.60 16.33 17.59
N PHE A 573 20.54 16.80 16.77
CA PHE A 573 20.90 16.12 15.54
C PHE A 573 22.38 16.39 15.25
N ASN A 574 23.21 15.37 15.47
CA ASN A 574 24.65 15.45 15.32
C ASN A 574 25.14 14.42 14.31
N VAL A 575 26.05 14.81 13.42
CA VAL A 575 26.73 13.89 12.50
C VAL A 575 28.15 13.66 13.01
N ILE A 576 28.47 12.40 13.31
CA ILE A 576 29.77 12.00 13.85
C ILE A 576 30.54 11.26 12.77
N ASP A 577 31.79 11.64 12.63
CA ASP A 577 32.70 11.15 11.61
C ASP A 577 33.70 10.11 12.18
N LYS A 578 34.42 9.43 11.29
CA LYS A 578 35.39 8.37 11.65
C LYS A 578 36.55 8.86 12.50
N PHE A 579 36.86 10.15 12.45
CA PHE A 579 37.95 10.78 13.19
C PHE A 579 37.48 11.44 14.50
N GLY A 580 36.20 11.30 14.85
CA GLY A 580 35.59 11.87 16.05
C GLY A 580 35.19 13.34 15.91
N GLN A 581 35.21 13.89 14.69
CA GLN A 581 34.65 15.21 14.40
C GLN A 581 33.13 15.14 14.46
N SER A 582 32.50 16.19 14.99
CA SER A 582 31.06 16.26 15.18
C SER A 582 30.49 17.53 14.57
N LEU A 583 29.50 17.39 13.70
CA LEU A 583 28.67 18.49 13.23
C LEU A 583 27.42 18.54 14.10
N MET A 584 27.02 19.72 14.55
CA MET A 584 25.89 19.89 15.45
C MET A 584 24.88 20.83 14.80
N ALA A 585 23.72 20.30 14.39
CA ALA A 585 22.64 21.13 13.84
C ALA A 585 22.05 22.05 14.93
N ILE A 586 21.87 21.50 16.14
CA ILE A 586 21.35 22.23 17.30
C ILE A 586 22.49 22.49 18.28
N ASP A 587 22.70 23.77 18.60
CA ASP A 587 23.68 24.19 19.60
C ASP A 587 23.20 23.86 21.01
N GLN A 588 23.80 22.84 21.62
CA GLN A 588 23.44 22.33 22.93
C GLN A 588 23.90 23.22 24.10
N ARG A 589 24.54 24.37 23.83
CA ARG A 589 24.95 25.28 24.90
C ARG A 589 23.71 25.77 25.67
N PRO A 590 23.68 25.64 27.02
CA PRO A 590 22.55 26.11 27.82
C PRO A 590 22.27 27.60 27.59
N ARG A 591 21.02 27.93 27.28
CA ARG A 591 20.52 29.29 27.08
C ARG A 591 19.25 29.48 27.90
N ARG A 592 18.93 30.72 28.27
CA ARG A 592 17.70 31.02 29.02
C ARG A 592 16.44 30.66 28.24
N ASP A 593 16.48 30.84 26.92
CA ASP A 593 15.35 30.63 26.02
C ASP A 593 15.32 29.22 25.41
N GLY A 594 16.20 28.31 25.87
CA GLY A 594 16.38 26.98 25.30
C GLY A 594 17.37 26.93 24.12
N PRO A 595 17.71 25.72 23.63
CA PRO A 595 18.53 25.58 22.44
C PRO A 595 17.80 26.19 21.23
N PRO A 596 18.53 26.77 20.24
CA PRO A 596 17.89 27.27 19.04
C PRO A 596 17.22 26.12 18.26
N PRO A 597 16.01 26.33 17.71
CA PRO A 597 15.34 25.31 16.90
C PRO A 597 16.05 25.11 15.56
N ILE A 598 15.75 23.99 14.90
CA ILE A 598 16.04 23.78 13.49
C ILE A 598 14.74 23.77 12.71
N TYR A 599 14.79 24.31 11.50
CA TYR A 599 13.65 24.37 10.59
C TYR A 599 13.95 23.48 9.38
N PRO A 600 13.60 22.18 9.44
CA PRO A 600 13.83 21.29 8.32
C PRO A 600 12.91 21.62 7.13
N CYS A 601 13.32 21.26 5.92
CA CYS A 601 12.40 21.13 4.79
C CYS A 601 11.48 19.94 5.06
N ILE A 602 10.16 20.14 5.03
CA ILE A 602 9.20 19.09 5.39
C ILE A 602 8.49 18.63 4.13
N SER A 603 8.45 17.32 3.89
CA SER A 603 7.68 16.70 2.82
C SER A 603 6.17 16.97 2.97
N ASN A 604 5.42 16.82 1.88
CA ASN A 604 3.96 16.95 1.90
C ASN A 604 3.28 16.00 2.89
N PHE A 605 3.86 14.80 3.09
CA PHE A 605 3.32 13.79 4.00
C PHE A 605 3.38 14.26 5.47
N TYR A 606 4.51 14.84 5.89
CA TYR A 606 4.77 15.26 7.28
C TYR A 606 4.44 16.74 7.56
N ALA A 607 4.02 17.50 6.56
CA ALA A 607 3.71 18.92 6.72
C ALA A 607 2.51 19.12 7.65
N PRO A 608 2.65 19.92 8.75
CA PRO A 608 1.51 20.36 9.55
C PRO A 608 0.49 21.12 8.70
N GLN A 609 -0.80 21.04 9.05
CA GLN A 609 -1.84 21.82 8.38
C GLN A 609 -1.68 23.32 8.63
N GLU A 610 -2.14 24.16 7.71
CA GLU A 610 -2.20 25.61 7.91
C GLU A 610 -3.53 26.02 8.54
N VAL A 611 -3.49 26.89 9.54
CA VAL A 611 -4.67 27.54 10.13
C VAL A 611 -4.59 29.04 9.94
N THR A 612 -5.72 29.67 9.59
CA THR A 612 -5.80 31.13 9.44
C THR A 612 -6.48 31.73 10.67
N LEU A 613 -5.77 32.60 11.40
CA LEU A 613 -6.26 33.35 12.55
C LEU A 613 -6.06 34.83 12.29
N ASP A 614 -7.14 35.61 12.38
CA ASP A 614 -7.13 37.07 12.17
C ASP A 614 -6.48 37.51 10.84
N GLY A 615 -6.63 36.69 9.78
CA GLY A 615 -6.05 36.94 8.47
C GLY A 615 -4.56 36.61 8.33
N GLN A 616 -3.93 36.06 9.37
CA GLN A 616 -2.56 35.54 9.34
C GLN A 616 -2.54 34.01 9.34
N LYS A 617 -1.63 33.42 8.56
CA LYS A 617 -1.44 31.98 8.49
C LYS A 617 -0.45 31.50 9.55
N TYR A 618 -0.80 30.44 10.24
CA TYR A 618 0.02 29.75 11.24
C TYR A 618 0.10 28.26 10.91
N ALA A 619 1.18 27.59 11.28
CA ALA A 619 1.22 26.13 11.27
C ALA A 619 0.34 25.61 12.42
N ASN A 620 -0.48 24.60 12.19
CA ASN A 620 -1.37 24.00 13.19
C ASN A 620 -0.57 23.06 14.11
N THR A 621 0.27 23.63 14.95
CA THR A 621 1.28 22.91 15.74
C THR A 621 0.96 22.90 17.23
N VAL A 622 1.56 21.97 17.98
CA VAL A 622 1.38 21.83 19.44
C VAL A 622 1.84 23.08 20.20
N ILE A 623 2.79 23.83 19.64
CA ILE A 623 3.20 25.16 20.07
C ILE A 623 3.08 26.07 18.86
N LYS A 624 2.50 27.26 19.03
CA LYS A 624 2.30 28.23 17.94
C LYS A 624 3.59 28.51 17.15
N ASP A 625 3.53 28.31 15.83
CA ASP A 625 4.69 28.39 14.95
C ASP A 625 4.35 29.00 13.57
N ASN A 626 5.36 29.43 12.81
CA ASN A 626 5.22 30.01 11.47
C ASN A 626 5.12 28.90 10.41
N PRO A 627 4.14 28.93 9.46
CA PRO A 627 4.03 27.94 8.39
C PRO A 627 5.27 27.86 7.50
N GLU A 628 5.97 28.98 7.29
CA GLU A 628 7.15 29.00 6.41
C GLU A 628 8.37 28.31 7.05
N GLN A 629 8.52 28.44 8.37
CA GLN A 629 9.64 27.94 9.17
C GLN A 629 9.09 27.15 10.36
N SER A 630 8.63 25.92 10.11
CA SER A 630 8.09 25.08 11.18
C SER A 630 9.14 24.15 11.77
N GLU A 631 9.20 24.08 13.11
CA GLU A 631 10.05 23.13 13.84
C GLU A 631 9.39 21.75 13.99
N PHE A 632 8.07 21.69 13.80
CA PHE A 632 7.26 20.49 14.02
C PHE A 632 6.94 19.76 12.73
N LEU A 633 7.00 18.45 12.80
CA LEU A 633 6.55 17.52 11.78
C LEU A 633 5.31 16.80 12.28
N GLN A 634 4.30 16.65 11.43
CA GLN A 634 3.04 16.00 11.74
C GLN A 634 3.05 14.54 11.32
N LEU A 635 2.90 13.65 12.29
CA LEU A 635 2.73 12.21 12.09
C LEU A 635 1.25 11.89 12.10
N GLN A 636 0.72 11.59 10.92
CA GLN A 636 -0.64 11.09 10.76
C GLN A 636 -0.79 9.72 11.45
N PRO A 637 -2.02 9.30 11.81
CA PRO A 637 -2.30 7.96 12.32
C PRO A 637 -1.63 6.86 11.50
N GLN A 638 -0.77 6.07 12.15
CA GLN A 638 -0.13 4.90 11.58
C GLN A 638 -0.10 3.78 12.61
N MET A 639 -0.41 2.54 12.19
CA MET A 639 -0.32 1.38 13.08
C MET A 639 1.14 0.98 13.29
N ASN A 640 1.52 0.76 14.55
CA ASN A 640 2.90 0.45 14.95
C ASN A 640 3.23 -1.06 14.84
N GLN A 641 2.40 -1.80 14.10
CA GLN A 641 2.57 -3.21 13.81
C GLN A 641 2.00 -3.54 12.43
N PRO A 642 2.50 -4.60 11.75
CA PRO A 642 2.07 -4.88 10.39
C PRO A 642 0.59 -5.26 10.30
N ALA A 643 -0.13 -4.59 9.40
CA ALA A 643 -1.56 -4.73 9.17
C ALA A 643 -1.92 -4.62 7.68
N ARG A 644 -3.12 -5.04 7.27
CA ARG A 644 -3.59 -4.91 5.88
C ARG A 644 -5.07 -4.57 5.80
N ILE A 645 -5.45 -3.89 4.74
CA ILE A 645 -6.86 -3.74 4.35
C ILE A 645 -7.20 -4.91 3.43
N ASN A 646 -8.15 -5.74 3.84
CA ASN A 646 -8.68 -6.79 2.98
C ASN A 646 -9.85 -6.20 2.19
N ALA A 647 -9.78 -6.30 0.87
CA ALA A 647 -10.88 -5.97 -0.05
C ALA A 647 -11.25 -7.25 -0.82
N LYS A 648 -12.51 -7.70 -0.72
CA LYS A 648 -12.99 -8.92 -1.39
C LYS A 648 -14.41 -8.71 -1.92
N PHE A 649 -14.72 -9.29 -3.07
CA PHE A 649 -16.12 -9.51 -3.44
C PHE A 649 -16.67 -10.69 -2.65
N VAL A 650 -17.92 -10.58 -2.19
CA VAL A 650 -18.51 -11.55 -1.27
C VAL A 650 -19.87 -12.04 -1.74
N ARG A 651 -20.27 -13.21 -1.26
CA ARG A 651 -21.61 -13.78 -1.42
C ARG A 651 -22.12 -14.36 -0.10
N ARG A 652 -23.45 -14.50 0.02
CA ARG A 652 -24.08 -15.05 1.22
C ARG A 652 -23.81 -16.55 1.29
N ILE A 653 -23.42 -17.03 2.47
CA ILE A 653 -23.22 -18.46 2.72
C ILE A 653 -24.55 -19.23 2.64
N ALA A 654 -25.67 -18.57 2.95
CA ALA A 654 -27.01 -19.14 2.82
C ALA A 654 -27.39 -19.50 1.37
N ASP A 655 -26.73 -18.88 0.39
CA ASP A 655 -26.97 -19.13 -1.03
C ASP A 655 -26.10 -20.27 -1.59
N ASP A 656 -25.24 -20.87 -0.76
CA ASP A 656 -24.39 -21.98 -1.17
C ASP A 656 -25.17 -23.31 -1.21
N PRO A 657 -24.99 -24.14 -2.25
CA PRO A 657 -25.68 -25.44 -2.37
C PRO A 657 -25.40 -26.41 -1.20
N SER A 658 -24.27 -26.23 -0.52
CA SER A 658 -23.84 -27.01 0.65
C SER A 658 -24.03 -26.29 1.99
N GLY A 659 -24.69 -25.13 2.00
CA GLY A 659 -24.83 -24.28 3.17
C GLY A 659 -25.66 -24.94 4.29
N SER A 660 -25.05 -25.15 5.46
CA SER A 660 -25.81 -25.33 6.71
C SER A 660 -26.11 -23.96 7.30
N PRO A 661 -27.29 -23.76 7.93
CA PRO A 661 -27.63 -22.47 8.55
C PRO A 661 -26.56 -22.06 9.57
N ALA A 662 -26.14 -20.80 9.50
CA ALA A 662 -25.11 -20.24 10.36
C ALA A 662 -25.53 -20.34 11.84
N SER A 663 -24.64 -20.86 12.69
CA SER A 663 -24.75 -20.68 14.14
C SER A 663 -24.61 -19.20 14.49
N PRO A 664 -25.22 -18.70 15.59
CA PRO A 664 -25.00 -17.33 16.05
C PRO A 664 -23.50 -17.05 16.24
N GLY A 665 -22.99 -16.00 15.59
CA GLY A 665 -21.55 -15.64 15.61
C GLY A 665 -20.69 -16.30 14.52
N ALA A 666 -21.26 -17.07 13.61
CA ALA A 666 -20.59 -17.53 12.39
C ALA A 666 -20.71 -16.49 11.27
N ALA A 667 -19.75 -16.46 10.34
CA ALA A 667 -19.84 -15.62 9.15
C ALA A 667 -21.13 -15.91 8.37
N THR A 668 -21.79 -14.83 7.94
CA THR A 668 -22.96 -14.85 7.04
C THR A 668 -22.55 -14.68 5.57
N TRP A 669 -21.38 -14.07 5.34
CA TRP A 669 -20.79 -13.81 4.04
C TRP A 669 -19.43 -14.49 3.90
N ARG A 670 -19.07 -14.87 2.67
CA ARG A 670 -17.75 -15.37 2.31
C ARG A 670 -17.24 -14.72 1.02
N PRO A 671 -15.91 -14.65 0.81
CA PRO A 671 -15.37 -14.28 -0.49
C PRO A 671 -15.87 -15.18 -1.63
N VAL A 672 -16.06 -14.59 -2.80
CA VAL A 672 -16.35 -15.34 -4.04
C VAL A 672 -15.11 -16.12 -4.49
N THR A 673 -15.33 -17.28 -5.10
CA THR A 673 -14.26 -18.04 -5.76
C THR A 673 -14.00 -17.52 -7.18
N GLU A 674 -12.91 -17.95 -7.81
CA GLU A 674 -12.47 -17.50 -9.14
C GLU A 674 -13.45 -17.83 -10.29
N TRP A 675 -14.43 -18.69 -10.03
CA TRP A 675 -15.45 -19.13 -11.00
C TRP A 675 -16.85 -18.62 -10.68
N GLU A 676 -17.02 -17.94 -9.55
CA GLU A 676 -18.30 -17.39 -9.13
C GLU A 676 -18.42 -15.93 -9.56
N THR A 677 -19.57 -15.53 -10.09
CA THR A 677 -19.83 -14.13 -10.40
C THR A 677 -20.14 -13.36 -9.11
N PRO A 678 -19.46 -12.23 -8.84
CA PRO A 678 -19.79 -11.34 -7.73
C PRO A 678 -20.96 -10.39 -8.03
N ILE A 679 -21.46 -10.42 -9.27
CA ILE A 679 -22.49 -9.51 -9.78
C ILE A 679 -23.86 -10.14 -9.57
N TRP A 680 -24.74 -9.47 -8.84
CA TRP A 680 -26.11 -9.91 -8.59
C TRP A 680 -27.15 -9.17 -9.46
N GLY A 681 -26.74 -8.14 -10.20
CA GLY A 681 -27.54 -7.54 -11.26
C GLY A 681 -26.85 -6.36 -11.95
N TRP A 682 -27.54 -5.77 -12.93
CA TRP A 682 -27.03 -4.65 -13.71
C TRP A 682 -28.06 -3.54 -13.84
N VAL A 683 -27.56 -2.32 -13.97
CA VAL A 683 -28.36 -1.11 -14.14
C VAL A 683 -27.88 -0.33 -15.35
N ILE A 684 -28.81 0.05 -16.24
CA ILE A 684 -28.55 0.91 -17.40
C ILE A 684 -29.56 2.05 -17.40
N THR A 685 -29.07 3.27 -17.63
CA THR A 685 -29.89 4.45 -17.81
C THR A 685 -30.39 4.55 -19.25
N ASN A 686 -31.71 4.56 -19.43
CA ASN A 686 -32.35 4.85 -20.71
C ASN A 686 -32.73 6.33 -20.78
N TYR A 687 -31.87 7.13 -21.42
CA TYR A 687 -32.07 8.58 -21.56
C TYR A 687 -33.28 8.97 -22.40
N ALA A 688 -33.77 8.10 -23.29
CA ALA A 688 -34.89 8.42 -24.17
C ALA A 688 -36.22 8.48 -23.40
N ASP A 689 -36.41 7.57 -22.45
CA ASP A 689 -37.66 7.38 -21.70
C ASP A 689 -37.57 7.81 -20.23
N TYR A 690 -36.47 8.44 -19.81
CA TYR A 690 -36.18 8.74 -18.39
C TYR A 690 -36.39 7.51 -17.49
N GLY A 691 -35.89 6.36 -17.94
CA GLY A 691 -36.13 5.04 -17.36
C GLY A 691 -34.86 4.31 -16.95
N ILE A 692 -34.94 3.53 -15.89
CA ILE A 692 -33.86 2.67 -15.40
C ILE A 692 -34.14 1.24 -15.81
N GLN A 693 -33.30 0.68 -16.68
CA GLN A 693 -33.36 -0.69 -17.12
C GLN A 693 -32.51 -1.57 -16.21
N ILE A 694 -33.09 -2.69 -15.78
CA ILE A 694 -32.48 -3.59 -14.81
C ILE A 694 -32.35 -4.96 -15.46
N PHE A 695 -31.16 -5.55 -15.36
CA PHE A 695 -30.84 -6.84 -15.93
C PHE A 695 -30.37 -7.80 -14.84
N LEU A 696 -30.60 -9.09 -15.08
CA LEU A 696 -30.12 -10.19 -14.25
C LEU A 696 -28.59 -10.33 -14.39
N PRO A 697 -27.91 -11.07 -13.48
CA PRO A 697 -26.46 -11.27 -13.51
C PRO A 697 -25.88 -11.66 -14.87
N ASP A 698 -26.64 -12.45 -15.65
CA ASP A 698 -26.27 -12.95 -16.97
C ASP A 698 -26.47 -11.93 -18.11
N GLY A 699 -26.96 -10.73 -17.81
CA GLY A 699 -27.26 -9.69 -18.79
C GLY A 699 -28.66 -9.81 -19.42
N THR A 700 -29.51 -10.73 -18.96
CA THR A 700 -30.90 -10.85 -19.42
C THR A 700 -31.74 -9.70 -18.89
N PHE A 701 -32.51 -9.04 -19.76
CA PHE A 701 -33.40 -7.95 -19.37
C PHE A 701 -34.47 -8.44 -18.39
N TYR A 702 -34.57 -7.78 -17.24
CA TYR A 702 -35.51 -8.14 -16.18
C TYR A 702 -36.75 -7.24 -16.21
N ARG A 703 -36.57 -5.93 -16.12
CA ARG A 703 -37.64 -4.92 -16.26
C ARG A 703 -37.09 -3.50 -16.30
N GLU A 704 -37.97 -2.55 -16.61
CA GLU A 704 -37.67 -1.11 -16.58
C GLU A 704 -38.57 -0.38 -15.58
N VAL A 705 -38.00 0.60 -14.88
CA VAL A 705 -38.74 1.52 -14.00
C VAL A 705 -38.62 2.93 -14.56
N ARG A 706 -39.74 3.60 -14.82
CA ARG A 706 -39.75 4.92 -15.48
C ARG A 706 -40.37 6.00 -14.61
N VAL A 707 -39.89 7.22 -14.81
CA VAL A 707 -40.52 8.43 -14.27
C VAL A 707 -41.75 8.76 -15.12
N GLY A 708 -42.95 8.71 -14.55
CA GLY A 708 -44.19 8.97 -15.29
C GLY A 708 -45.44 8.31 -14.70
N GLY A 709 -46.60 8.54 -15.31
CA GLY A 709 -47.89 7.94 -14.91
C GLY A 709 -48.62 8.65 -13.76
N PRO A 710 -49.84 8.20 -13.39
CA PRO A 710 -50.70 8.88 -12.39
C PRO A 710 -50.10 8.95 -10.99
N LEU A 711 -49.20 8.02 -10.66
CA LEU A 711 -48.54 7.90 -9.36
C LEU A 711 -47.13 8.53 -9.34
N GLY A 712 -46.68 9.13 -10.46
CA GLY A 712 -45.34 9.71 -10.59
C GLY A 712 -44.24 8.70 -10.94
N THR A 713 -44.50 7.40 -10.79
CA THR A 713 -43.68 6.27 -11.26
C THR A 713 -44.53 5.27 -12.03
N LEU A 714 -43.96 4.72 -13.10
CA LEU A 714 -44.51 3.59 -13.85
C LEU A 714 -43.55 2.42 -13.71
N GLN A 715 -43.97 1.45 -12.88
CA GLN A 715 -43.28 0.17 -12.74
C GLN A 715 -43.82 -0.77 -13.82
N SER A 716 -43.01 -1.09 -14.83
CA SER A 716 -43.42 -2.11 -15.80
C SER A 716 -43.57 -3.48 -15.12
N PRO A 717 -44.52 -4.33 -15.55
CA PRO A 717 -44.59 -5.72 -15.10
C PRO A 717 -43.23 -6.42 -15.27
N LYS A 718 -42.96 -7.38 -14.38
CA LYS A 718 -41.74 -8.20 -14.48
C LYS A 718 -41.67 -8.84 -15.87
N TRP A 719 -40.47 -8.86 -16.43
CA TRP A 719 -40.18 -9.41 -17.76
C TRP A 719 -40.80 -8.66 -18.94
N LEU A 720 -41.60 -7.61 -18.74
CA LEU A 720 -42.26 -6.87 -19.84
C LEU A 720 -41.21 -6.37 -20.84
N PRO A 721 -41.25 -6.78 -22.12
CA PRO A 721 -42.39 -7.30 -22.90
C PRO A 721 -42.42 -8.83 -23.07
N PHE A 722 -41.51 -9.54 -22.43
CA PHE A 722 -41.46 -11.00 -22.41
C PHE A 722 -42.49 -11.57 -21.42
N SER A 723 -43.14 -12.66 -21.80
CA SER A 723 -43.94 -13.42 -20.83
C SER A 723 -43.00 -14.03 -19.77
N PRO A 724 -43.34 -13.97 -18.46
CA PRO A 724 -42.58 -14.67 -17.43
C PRO A 724 -42.53 -16.16 -17.75
N ASP A 725 -41.38 -16.82 -17.56
CA ASP A 725 -41.32 -18.28 -17.65
C ASP A 725 -42.07 -18.85 -16.41
N PRO A 726 -43.20 -19.55 -16.58
CA PRO A 726 -43.99 -20.06 -15.47
C PRO A 726 -43.23 -21.08 -14.62
N ASP A 727 -42.15 -21.66 -15.15
CA ASP A 727 -41.31 -22.64 -14.46
C ASP A 727 -40.08 -22.01 -13.77
N ALA A 728 -39.83 -20.71 -13.94
CA ALA A 728 -38.66 -20.04 -13.36
C ALA A 728 -38.86 -19.74 -11.86
N GLN A 729 -38.12 -20.43 -11.01
CA GLN A 729 -38.10 -20.18 -9.56
C GLN A 729 -37.24 -18.95 -9.22
N PRO A 730 -37.64 -18.11 -8.23
CA PRO A 730 -36.84 -16.97 -7.79
C PRO A 730 -35.50 -17.42 -7.20
N THR A 731 -34.40 -17.03 -7.86
CA THR A 731 -33.03 -17.17 -7.35
C THR A 731 -32.76 -16.14 -6.24
N PRO A 732 -31.74 -16.34 -5.38
CA PRO A 732 -31.34 -15.33 -4.40
C PRO A 732 -31.12 -13.94 -5.02
N ASP A 733 -30.41 -13.87 -6.13
CA ASP A 733 -30.13 -12.61 -6.86
C ASP A 733 -31.42 -11.91 -7.32
N THR A 734 -32.40 -12.66 -7.85
CA THR A 734 -33.68 -12.07 -8.28
C THR A 734 -34.51 -11.52 -7.13
N ARG A 735 -34.40 -12.12 -5.93
CA ARG A 735 -35.07 -11.61 -4.73
C ARG A 735 -34.43 -10.31 -4.26
N GLU A 736 -33.10 -10.27 -4.28
CA GLU A 736 -32.34 -9.07 -3.93
C GLU A 736 -32.64 -7.90 -4.89
N LEU A 737 -32.67 -8.18 -6.20
CA LEU A 737 -33.13 -7.22 -7.20
C LEU A 737 -34.57 -6.76 -6.93
N ASP A 738 -35.51 -7.67 -6.67
CA ASP A 738 -36.89 -7.30 -6.41
C ASP A 738 -37.06 -6.34 -5.21
N ILE A 739 -36.23 -6.49 -4.16
CA ILE A 739 -36.22 -5.58 -3.02
C ILE A 739 -35.75 -4.19 -3.44
N LEU A 740 -34.62 -4.07 -4.15
CA LEU A 740 -34.15 -2.77 -4.67
C LEU A 740 -35.21 -2.13 -5.58
N ILE A 741 -35.85 -2.92 -6.44
CA ILE A 741 -36.83 -2.37 -7.38
C ILE A 741 -38.13 -1.96 -6.70
N SER A 742 -38.48 -2.59 -5.56
CA SER A 742 -39.59 -2.11 -4.74
C SER A 742 -39.34 -0.70 -4.20
N LYS A 743 -38.08 -0.32 -3.93
CA LYS A 743 -37.69 1.04 -3.55
C LYS A 743 -37.72 2.00 -4.73
N LEU A 744 -37.23 1.57 -5.90
CA LEU A 744 -37.31 2.35 -7.15
C LEU A 744 -38.76 2.63 -7.60
N ALA A 745 -39.75 1.92 -7.08
CA ALA A 745 -41.15 2.24 -7.34
C ALA A 745 -41.60 3.55 -6.66
N ASP A 746 -40.87 4.05 -5.64
CA ASP A 746 -41.14 5.35 -5.04
C ASP A 746 -40.62 6.49 -5.93
N PRO A 747 -41.43 7.52 -6.24
CA PRO A 747 -41.02 8.62 -7.11
C PRO A 747 -39.82 9.41 -6.63
N LYS A 748 -39.67 9.62 -5.31
CA LYS A 748 -38.52 10.36 -4.77
C LYS A 748 -37.26 9.53 -4.89
N TYR A 749 -37.37 8.24 -4.58
CA TYR A 749 -36.26 7.30 -4.68
C TYR A 749 -35.75 7.19 -6.12
N LEU A 750 -36.65 7.01 -7.09
CA LEU A 750 -36.30 6.90 -8.51
C LEU A 750 -35.60 8.17 -9.04
N LEU A 751 -36.13 9.35 -8.72
CA LEU A 751 -35.54 10.62 -9.15
C LEU A 751 -34.16 10.85 -8.53
N GLY A 752 -33.99 10.53 -7.25
CA GLY A 752 -32.69 10.58 -6.57
C GLY A 752 -31.70 9.63 -7.22
N PHE A 753 -32.08 8.35 -7.39
CA PHE A 753 -31.24 7.32 -7.99
C PHE A 753 -30.83 7.66 -9.44
N TRP A 754 -31.78 8.14 -10.26
CA TRP A 754 -31.50 8.62 -11.62
C TRP A 754 -30.50 9.78 -11.63
N GLY A 755 -30.73 10.77 -10.77
CA GLY A 755 -29.85 11.93 -10.64
C GLY A 755 -28.44 11.53 -10.20
N MET A 756 -28.32 10.57 -9.28
CA MET A 756 -27.03 10.05 -8.82
C MET A 756 -26.25 9.39 -9.96
N ILE A 757 -26.86 8.46 -10.69
CA ILE A 757 -26.19 7.76 -11.80
C ILE A 757 -25.77 8.72 -12.89
N THR A 758 -26.65 9.64 -13.29
CA THR A 758 -26.35 10.60 -14.35
C THR A 758 -25.23 11.57 -13.94
N THR A 759 -25.15 11.96 -12.67
CA THR A 759 -24.05 12.78 -12.14
C THR A 759 -22.74 11.98 -12.10
N ALA A 760 -22.78 10.71 -11.66
CA ALA A 760 -21.61 9.85 -11.63
C ALA A 760 -21.05 9.57 -13.04
N GLN A 761 -21.91 9.26 -14.01
CA GLN A 761 -21.50 8.97 -15.39
C GLN A 761 -20.84 10.17 -16.10
N GLN A 762 -21.09 11.41 -15.65
CA GLN A 762 -20.37 12.60 -16.16
C GLN A 762 -18.92 12.69 -15.67
N LYS A 763 -18.59 12.04 -14.56
CA LYS A 763 -17.26 12.08 -13.93
C LYS A 763 -16.45 10.81 -14.14
N LEU A 764 -17.11 9.66 -14.26
CA LEU A 764 -16.48 8.37 -14.52
C LEU A 764 -15.72 8.37 -15.87
N PRO A 765 -14.64 7.57 -15.98
CA PRO A 765 -13.89 7.48 -17.22
C PRO A 765 -14.76 6.92 -18.35
N PRO A 766 -14.45 7.27 -19.62
CA PRO A 766 -15.12 6.66 -20.76
C PRO A 766 -14.89 5.15 -20.74
N ALA A 767 -15.89 4.38 -21.18
CA ALA A 767 -15.75 2.94 -21.27
C ALA A 767 -14.63 2.57 -22.27
N PRO A 768 -13.89 1.47 -22.02
CA PRO A 768 -12.75 1.08 -22.84
C PRO A 768 -13.16 0.79 -24.30
N ASP A 769 -12.21 0.86 -25.25
CA ASP A 769 -12.46 0.61 -26.68
C ASP A 769 -13.06 -0.78 -26.95
N SER A 770 -12.73 -1.77 -26.12
CA SER A 770 -13.35 -3.10 -26.14
C SER A 770 -14.86 -3.04 -25.89
N TYR A 771 -15.33 -2.09 -25.08
CA TYR A 771 -16.75 -1.82 -24.86
C TYR A 771 -17.38 -1.00 -25.99
N ALA A 772 -16.64 -0.06 -26.60
CA ALA A 772 -17.13 0.74 -27.73
C ALA A 772 -17.53 -0.13 -28.95
N GLN A 773 -17.04 -1.36 -29.02
CA GLN A 773 -17.44 -2.36 -30.03
C GLN A 773 -18.86 -2.89 -29.84
N PHE A 774 -19.51 -2.67 -28.69
CA PHE A 774 -20.89 -3.07 -28.43
C PHE A 774 -21.84 -1.89 -28.61
N LEU A 775 -22.88 -2.06 -29.43
CA LEU A 775 -23.86 -1.01 -29.74
C LEU A 775 -24.75 -0.61 -28.55
N ASN A 776 -24.71 -1.35 -27.44
CA ASN A 776 -25.35 -0.98 -26.17
C ASN A 776 -24.78 0.31 -25.57
N SER A 777 -23.56 0.70 -25.97
CA SER A 777 -22.96 2.01 -25.66
C SER A 777 -23.84 3.19 -26.07
N ILE A 778 -24.77 3.01 -27.03
CA ILE A 778 -25.73 4.03 -27.45
C ILE A 778 -26.84 4.26 -26.41
N VAL A 779 -27.20 3.24 -25.61
CA VAL A 779 -28.27 3.34 -24.60
C VAL A 779 -27.77 4.07 -23.35
N GLY A 780 -26.62 3.62 -22.82
CA GLY A 780 -26.00 4.15 -21.62
C GLY A 780 -24.90 3.22 -21.11
N LYS A 781 -24.01 3.73 -20.25
CA LYS A 781 -22.94 2.94 -19.64
C LYS A 781 -23.53 2.01 -18.55
N PRO A 782 -23.27 0.69 -18.58
CA PRO A 782 -23.80 -0.23 -17.60
C PRO A 782 -23.05 -0.12 -16.27
N LEU A 783 -23.81 -0.17 -15.17
CA LEU A 783 -23.28 -0.24 -13.81
C LEU A 783 -23.59 -1.61 -13.22
N ALA A 784 -22.61 -2.17 -12.52
CA ALA A 784 -22.72 -3.46 -11.85
C ALA A 784 -23.24 -3.29 -10.41
N LEU A 785 -24.13 -4.19 -10.01
CA LEU A 785 -24.56 -4.35 -8.62
C LEU A 785 -23.80 -5.53 -8.03
N VAL A 786 -23.00 -5.26 -7.00
CA VAL A 786 -22.11 -6.26 -6.37
C VAL A 786 -22.19 -6.19 -4.85
N ASN A 787 -21.67 -7.22 -4.18
CA ASN A 787 -21.48 -7.21 -2.73
C ASN A 787 -19.98 -7.22 -2.42
N THR A 788 -19.54 -6.31 -1.55
CA THR A 788 -18.14 -6.11 -1.19
C THR A 788 -17.94 -6.28 0.31
N GLY A 789 -16.79 -6.85 0.70
CA GLY A 789 -16.38 -7.03 2.08
C GLY A 789 -15.03 -6.37 2.34
N TRP A 790 -14.97 -5.57 3.40
CA TRP A 790 -13.78 -4.83 3.81
C TRP A 790 -13.41 -5.13 5.25
N SER A 791 -12.12 -5.18 5.59
CA SER A 791 -11.67 -5.30 6.98
C SER A 791 -10.22 -4.86 7.17
N VAL A 792 -9.83 -4.55 8.41
CA VAL A 792 -8.45 -4.21 8.79
C VAL A 792 -7.87 -5.32 9.65
N GLU A 793 -6.96 -6.12 9.07
CA GLU A 793 -6.40 -7.31 9.71
C GLU A 793 -4.95 -7.10 10.15
N LEU A 794 -4.62 -7.52 11.36
CA LEU A 794 -3.27 -7.53 11.90
C LEU A 794 -2.54 -8.83 11.57
N SER A 795 -1.24 -8.75 11.29
CA SER A 795 -0.39 -9.92 10.98
C SER A 795 -0.19 -10.88 12.15
N GLY A 796 -0.28 -10.38 13.39
CA GLY A 796 0.00 -11.08 14.64
C GLY A 796 -0.80 -10.50 15.80
N PRO A 797 -0.64 -11.05 17.03
CA PRO A 797 -1.30 -10.52 18.21
C PRO A 797 -0.94 -9.04 18.43
N PRO A 798 -1.84 -8.25 19.05
CA PRO A 798 -1.54 -6.85 19.36
C PRO A 798 -0.30 -6.77 20.25
N LEU A 799 0.58 -5.81 19.97
CA LEU A 799 1.74 -5.55 20.80
C LEU A 799 1.33 -5.04 22.18
N ASP A 800 2.11 -5.42 23.19
CA ASP A 800 1.97 -4.96 24.58
C ASP A 800 3.15 -4.08 24.98
N ILE A 801 2.97 -3.34 26.08
CA ILE A 801 4.04 -2.58 26.73
C ILE A 801 5.22 -3.48 27.14
N GLN A 802 6.42 -3.04 26.79
CA GLN A 802 7.68 -3.77 27.00
C GLN A 802 8.59 -3.11 28.06
N SER A 803 8.17 -1.96 28.60
CA SER A 803 8.85 -1.27 29.70
C SER A 803 8.32 -1.74 31.06
N THR A 804 9.22 -1.96 32.02
CA THR A 804 8.84 -2.38 33.39
C THR A 804 8.92 -1.23 34.39
N GLN A 805 9.66 -0.16 34.08
CA GLN A 805 9.77 1.05 34.90
C GLN A 805 8.71 2.10 34.51
N VAL A 806 7.43 1.82 34.80
CA VAL A 806 6.30 2.67 34.35
C VAL A 806 5.32 2.94 35.48
N LYS A 807 4.71 4.14 35.50
CA LYS A 807 3.61 4.48 36.42
C LYS A 807 2.24 4.08 35.86
N VAL A 808 2.04 4.23 34.55
CA VAL A 808 0.80 3.91 33.83
C VAL A 808 1.12 2.84 32.79
N VAL A 809 0.42 1.72 32.86
CA VAL A 809 0.66 0.52 32.02
C VAL A 809 -0.27 0.52 30.81
N ASP A 810 -1.54 0.85 31.00
CA ASP A 810 -2.54 0.79 29.94
C ASP A 810 -2.45 2.00 29.01
N PRO A 811 -2.41 1.80 27.68
CA PRO A 811 -2.44 2.89 26.72
C PRO A 811 -3.78 3.63 26.76
N GLU A 812 -3.82 4.86 26.22
CA GLU A 812 -5.04 5.66 26.10
C GLU A 812 -6.15 4.90 25.35
N ARG A 813 -5.76 4.15 24.32
CA ARG A 813 -6.63 3.32 23.49
C ARG A 813 -5.92 2.00 23.17
N THR A 814 -6.68 0.92 23.21
CA THR A 814 -6.25 -0.41 22.76
C THR A 814 -6.45 -0.58 21.26
N LEU A 815 -5.65 -1.43 20.62
CA LEU A 815 -5.75 -1.63 19.17
C LEU A 815 -6.96 -2.49 18.77
N LEU A 816 -7.29 -3.48 19.61
CA LEU A 816 -8.42 -4.38 19.40
C LEU A 816 -9.62 -3.93 20.22
N LYS A 817 -10.81 -4.11 19.64
CA LYS A 817 -12.06 -3.99 20.39
C LYS A 817 -12.11 -5.05 21.50
N PRO A 818 -12.44 -4.68 22.75
CA PRO A 818 -12.64 -5.65 23.83
C PRO A 818 -13.66 -6.73 23.45
N SER A 819 -13.35 -8.00 23.79
CA SER A 819 -14.27 -9.12 23.51
C SER A 819 -15.48 -9.14 24.45
N ASP A 820 -15.36 -8.53 25.62
CA ASP A 820 -16.47 -8.35 26.57
C ASP A 820 -17.23 -7.06 26.22
N ALA A 821 -18.54 -7.17 25.99
CA ALA A 821 -19.38 -6.04 25.63
C ALA A 821 -19.55 -5.03 26.79
N ASP A 822 -19.32 -5.46 28.03
CA ASP A 822 -19.36 -4.59 29.21
C ASP A 822 -18.04 -3.84 29.45
N ASP A 823 -16.96 -4.23 28.76
CA ASP A 823 -15.66 -3.56 28.83
C ASP A 823 -15.66 -2.27 28.01
N LYS A 824 -15.55 -1.14 28.70
CA LYS A 824 -15.56 0.21 28.13
C LYS A 824 -14.15 0.75 27.85
N THR A 825 -13.15 -0.12 27.82
CA THR A 825 -11.78 0.27 27.45
C THR A 825 -11.80 0.91 26.06
N PRO A 826 -11.34 2.16 25.92
CA PRO A 826 -11.28 2.82 24.62
C PRO A 826 -10.42 2.02 23.63
N TYR A 827 -10.86 1.96 22.38
CA TYR A 827 -10.12 1.31 21.29
C TYR A 827 -10.04 2.21 20.06
N TYR A 828 -9.18 1.85 19.10
CA TYR A 828 -9.05 2.61 17.85
C TYR A 828 -10.19 2.30 16.87
N GLU A 829 -10.81 3.36 16.39
CA GLU A 829 -11.89 3.34 15.40
C GLU A 829 -11.41 4.13 14.19
N LEU A 830 -11.09 3.41 13.12
CA LEU A 830 -10.39 3.97 11.95
C LEU A 830 -11.39 4.21 10.81
N GLN A 831 -11.49 5.44 10.36
CA GLN A 831 -12.29 5.82 9.20
C GLN A 831 -11.59 5.38 7.93
N LEU A 832 -12.37 4.81 7.01
CA LEU A 832 -11.91 4.42 5.69
C LEU A 832 -12.82 5.07 4.65
N ARG A 833 -12.26 5.85 3.74
CA ARG A 833 -13.04 6.42 2.63
C ARG A 833 -13.08 5.41 1.50
N LEU A 834 -14.27 4.93 1.14
CA LEU A 834 -14.49 4.09 -0.03
C LEU A 834 -14.82 5.00 -1.22
N GLY A 835 -13.99 4.95 -2.27
CA GLY A 835 -14.14 5.74 -3.49
C GLY A 835 -13.66 7.19 -3.40
N ASN A 836 -13.48 7.84 -4.55
CA ASN A 836 -13.09 9.26 -4.63
C ASN A 836 -13.75 9.96 -5.83
N GLU A 837 -14.47 11.06 -5.57
CA GLU A 837 -15.23 11.84 -6.57
C GLU A 837 -14.33 12.51 -7.62
N GLU A 838 -13.10 12.89 -7.25
CA GLU A 838 -12.15 13.62 -8.11
C GLU A 838 -11.18 12.68 -8.83
N ALA A 839 -11.10 11.41 -8.41
CA ALA A 839 -10.25 10.40 -9.01
C ALA A 839 -10.94 9.78 -10.23
N GLY A 840 -10.49 10.15 -11.43
CA GLY A 840 -11.00 9.58 -12.69
C GLY A 840 -10.69 8.08 -12.88
N TYR A 841 -9.96 7.47 -11.95
CA TYR A 841 -9.63 6.04 -11.90
C TYR A 841 -10.41 5.30 -10.80
N ASP A 842 -11.37 5.94 -10.12
CA ASP A 842 -12.23 5.27 -9.14
C ASP A 842 -13.62 4.97 -9.71
N GLY A 843 -14.04 3.70 -9.59
CA GLY A 843 -15.27 3.19 -10.18
C GLY A 843 -16.50 3.24 -9.28
N LEU A 844 -16.41 3.70 -8.02
CA LEU A 844 -17.54 3.63 -7.09
C LEU A 844 -18.59 4.70 -7.40
N VAL A 845 -19.85 4.29 -7.60
CA VAL A 845 -20.99 5.22 -7.78
C VAL A 845 -21.72 5.46 -6.46
N GLY A 846 -21.92 4.40 -5.69
CA GLY A 846 -22.55 4.49 -4.37
C GLY A 846 -22.65 3.12 -3.71
N TYR A 847 -22.99 3.08 -2.43
CA TYR A 847 -23.12 1.84 -1.69
C TYR A 847 -24.25 1.88 -0.64
N PHE A 848 -24.66 0.68 -0.23
CA PHE A 848 -25.69 0.35 0.74
C PHE A 848 -25.04 -0.34 1.94
N ASP A 849 -25.44 0.05 3.15
CA ASP A 849 -25.04 -0.65 4.38
C ASP A 849 -25.86 -1.95 4.56
N THR A 850 -25.45 -2.83 5.47
CA THR A 850 -26.30 -3.92 5.96
C THR A 850 -27.36 -3.42 6.94
N THR A 851 -28.47 -4.16 7.13
CA THR A 851 -29.51 -3.78 8.11
C THR A 851 -28.97 -3.71 9.53
N ASP A 852 -28.10 -4.66 9.89
CA ASP A 852 -27.35 -4.72 11.13
C ASP A 852 -25.93 -5.24 10.82
N PRO A 853 -24.90 -4.89 11.61
CA PRO A 853 -23.56 -5.46 11.43
C PRO A 853 -23.58 -7.00 11.45
N GLY A 854 -23.09 -7.62 10.38
CA GLY A 854 -23.05 -9.08 10.21
C GLY A 854 -24.36 -9.71 9.70
N SER A 855 -25.40 -8.92 9.42
CA SER A 855 -26.63 -9.38 8.76
C SER A 855 -26.36 -9.90 7.34
N ASP A 856 -27.19 -10.84 6.89
CA ASP A 856 -27.23 -11.31 5.49
C ASP A 856 -28.11 -10.42 4.59
N GLN A 857 -28.67 -9.32 5.12
CA GLN A 857 -29.55 -8.40 4.40
C GLN A 857 -28.96 -7.00 4.25
N LEU A 858 -29.08 -6.45 3.04
CA LEU A 858 -28.74 -5.07 2.73
C LEU A 858 -29.89 -4.10 3.06
N ASN A 859 -29.52 -2.91 3.51
CA ASN A 859 -30.44 -1.81 3.75
C ASN A 859 -30.52 -0.91 2.52
N TYR A 860 -31.63 -1.01 1.79
CA TYR A 860 -31.89 -0.23 0.58
C TYR A 860 -32.59 1.11 0.83
N ASP A 861 -32.83 1.51 2.08
CA ASP A 861 -33.54 2.75 2.40
C ASP A 861 -32.72 3.99 2.03
N GLN A 862 -31.39 3.92 2.16
CA GLN A 862 -30.47 5.02 1.92
C GLN A 862 -29.30 4.57 1.05
N ILE A 863 -28.79 5.50 0.24
CA ILE A 863 -27.65 5.27 -0.65
C ILE A 863 -26.57 6.28 -0.32
N LYS A 864 -25.40 5.80 0.09
CA LYS A 864 -24.24 6.64 0.33
C LYS A 864 -23.48 6.85 -0.98
N THR A 865 -23.30 8.11 -1.40
CA THR A 865 -22.70 8.45 -2.69
C THR A 865 -21.97 9.80 -2.66
N PHE A 866 -20.93 9.96 -3.48
CA PHE A 866 -20.32 11.26 -3.74
C PHE A 866 -21.10 12.11 -4.76
N PHE A 867 -22.11 11.54 -5.44
CA PHE A 867 -22.76 12.15 -6.60
C PHE A 867 -24.23 12.57 -6.36
N PRO A 868 -24.61 13.25 -5.26
CA PRO A 868 -25.96 13.80 -5.16
C PRO A 868 -26.15 14.94 -6.19
N PRO A 869 -27.28 15.01 -6.91
CA PRO A 869 -27.49 15.97 -8.03
C PRO A 869 -27.29 17.45 -7.65
N ASP A 870 -27.74 17.82 -6.44
CA ASP A 870 -27.66 19.19 -5.93
C ASP A 870 -26.47 19.39 -4.98
N GLY A 871 -25.53 18.43 -4.94
CA GLY A 871 -24.37 18.46 -4.06
C GLY A 871 -24.67 18.25 -2.57
N ASN A 872 -25.93 18.05 -2.18
CA ASN A 872 -26.37 17.94 -0.77
C ASN A 872 -27.11 16.62 -0.51
N SER A 873 -26.99 16.09 0.72
CA SER A 873 -27.75 14.94 1.19
C SER A 873 -29.25 15.20 1.10
N LYS A 874 -29.98 14.33 0.41
CA LYS A 874 -31.44 14.37 0.23
C LYS A 874 -31.94 12.94 0.06
N ASP A 875 -32.85 12.53 0.93
CA ASP A 875 -33.52 11.21 0.91
C ASP A 875 -33.91 10.79 -0.52
N PRO A 876 -33.39 9.65 -1.04
CA PRO A 876 -32.65 8.58 -0.36
C PRO A 876 -31.11 8.71 -0.34
N LEU A 877 -30.55 9.74 -0.96
CA LEU A 877 -29.11 9.93 -1.10
C LEU A 877 -28.50 10.61 0.12
N ILE A 878 -27.45 10.00 0.66
CA ILE A 878 -26.57 10.60 1.66
C ILE A 878 -25.25 10.93 0.97
N ARG A 879 -24.85 12.21 1.02
CA ARG A 879 -23.54 12.63 0.54
C ARG A 879 -22.47 11.98 1.41
N LEU A 880 -21.49 11.37 0.76
CA LEU A 880 -20.28 10.90 1.43
C LEU A 880 -19.40 12.11 1.79
N ASP A 881 -19.27 12.32 3.09
CA ASP A 881 -18.36 13.27 3.72
C ASP A 881 -17.69 12.62 4.94
N THR A 882 -16.84 13.37 5.62
CA THR A 882 -16.06 12.93 6.80
C THR A 882 -16.90 12.25 7.88
N ASP A 883 -18.17 12.63 8.04
CA ASP A 883 -19.05 12.07 9.07
C ASP A 883 -19.73 10.75 8.62
N GLN A 884 -19.76 10.49 7.32
CA GLN A 884 -20.44 9.33 6.72
C GLN A 884 -19.49 8.19 6.31
N TYR A 885 -18.17 8.40 6.39
CA TYR A 885 -17.20 7.35 6.09
C TYR A 885 -17.31 6.17 7.06
N PRO A 886 -17.23 4.93 6.55
CA PRO A 886 -17.31 3.74 7.39
C PRO A 886 -16.12 3.67 8.37
N ILE A 887 -16.43 3.20 9.58
CA ILE A 887 -15.48 3.03 10.68
C ILE A 887 -15.16 1.55 10.83
N PHE A 888 -13.87 1.23 10.93
CA PHE A 888 -13.35 -0.11 11.10
C PHE A 888 -12.58 -0.24 12.41
N SER A 889 -12.77 -1.38 13.08
CA SER A 889 -11.91 -1.79 14.19
C SER A 889 -10.90 -2.82 13.68
N PRO A 890 -9.59 -2.64 13.93
CA PRO A 890 -8.60 -3.66 13.64
C PRO A 890 -8.91 -4.97 14.36
N PHE A 891 -8.63 -6.10 13.71
CA PHE A 891 -8.81 -7.42 14.30
C PHE A 891 -7.58 -8.31 14.09
N TRP A 892 -7.42 -9.30 14.97
CA TRP A 892 -6.49 -10.41 14.80
C TRP A 892 -7.19 -11.71 15.16
N GLN A 893 -7.20 -12.67 14.25
CA GLN A 893 -7.77 -13.99 14.50
C GLN A 893 -6.67 -14.96 14.98
N PRO A 894 -6.66 -15.40 16.25
CA PRO A 894 -5.65 -16.32 16.76
C PRO A 894 -5.71 -17.67 16.00
N PRO A 895 -4.60 -18.12 15.37
CA PRO A 895 -4.56 -19.37 14.63
C PRO A 895 -4.45 -20.60 15.55
N PHE A 896 -4.13 -20.37 16.83
CA PHE A 896 -3.94 -21.43 17.81
C PHE A 896 -4.35 -20.94 19.21
N SER A 897 -5.38 -21.56 19.79
CA SER A 897 -5.89 -21.24 21.13
C SER A 897 -5.29 -22.13 22.23
N GLY A 898 -4.50 -23.15 21.89
CA GLY A 898 -3.99 -24.15 22.83
C GLY A 898 -5.06 -25.10 23.40
N SER A 899 -6.33 -24.94 23.02
CA SER A 899 -7.43 -25.82 23.40
C SER A 899 -7.52 -27.03 22.46
N SER A 900 -7.93 -28.18 22.99
CA SER A 900 -8.25 -29.38 22.20
C SER A 900 -9.78 -29.52 22.04
N PRO A 901 -10.32 -29.80 20.84
CA PRO A 901 -9.59 -29.98 19.57
C PRO A 901 -9.04 -28.67 19.01
N ALA A 902 -7.99 -28.77 18.18
CA ALA A 902 -7.43 -27.62 17.47
C ALA A 902 -8.46 -27.04 16.49
N ILE A 903 -8.34 -25.74 16.19
CA ILE A 903 -9.22 -25.10 15.22
C ILE A 903 -8.99 -25.66 13.81
N GLU A 904 -10.08 -26.08 13.17
CA GLU A 904 -10.05 -26.57 11.79
C GLU A 904 -9.95 -25.42 10.78
N PRO A 905 -9.31 -25.62 9.61
CA PRO A 905 -9.10 -24.55 8.62
C PRO A 905 -10.38 -23.79 8.23
N GLN A 906 -11.49 -24.50 8.00
CA GLN A 906 -12.78 -23.87 7.67
C GLN A 906 -13.33 -23.00 8.83
N ALA A 907 -13.18 -23.46 10.08
CA ALA A 907 -13.66 -22.72 11.23
C ALA A 907 -12.83 -21.45 11.45
N TYR A 908 -11.51 -21.53 11.23
CA TYR A 908 -10.60 -20.39 11.26
C TYR A 908 -11.00 -19.33 10.24
N GLU A 909 -11.23 -19.73 8.99
CA GLU A 909 -11.62 -18.78 7.93
C GLU A 909 -13.01 -18.19 8.17
N ASN A 910 -13.97 -18.98 8.67
CA ASN A 910 -15.29 -18.45 9.03
C ASN A 910 -15.20 -17.39 10.15
N GLN A 911 -14.30 -17.56 11.12
CA GLN A 911 -14.08 -16.55 12.16
C GLN A 911 -13.45 -15.26 11.59
N ARG A 912 -12.52 -15.38 10.63
CA ARG A 912 -11.95 -14.23 9.91
C ARG A 912 -13.00 -13.51 9.07
N ASN A 913 -13.81 -14.25 8.32
CA ASN A 913 -14.84 -13.69 7.46
C ASN A 913 -15.93 -12.95 8.25
N ALA A 914 -16.20 -13.36 9.48
CA ALA A 914 -17.15 -12.68 10.37
C ALA A 914 -16.69 -11.27 10.79
N GLN A 915 -15.42 -10.92 10.60
CA GLN A 915 -14.86 -9.59 10.91
C GLN A 915 -14.98 -8.60 9.74
N MET A 916 -15.48 -9.05 8.58
CA MET A 916 -15.68 -8.16 7.43
C MET A 916 -16.93 -7.29 7.60
N SER A 917 -16.78 -6.00 7.32
CA SER A 917 -17.92 -5.11 7.08
C SER A 917 -18.37 -5.24 5.64
N ILE A 918 -19.67 -5.46 5.45
CA ILE A 918 -20.25 -5.80 4.15
C ILE A 918 -21.03 -4.60 3.62
N PHE A 919 -20.87 -4.31 2.34
CA PHE A 919 -21.59 -3.26 1.63
C PHE A 919 -22.06 -3.77 0.28
N GLY A 920 -23.32 -3.48 -0.07
CA GLY A 920 -23.79 -3.60 -1.45
C GLY A 920 -23.29 -2.39 -2.23
N ALA A 921 -22.64 -2.56 -3.37
CA ALA A 921 -22.06 -1.46 -4.13
C ALA A 921 -22.64 -1.37 -5.55
N ILE A 922 -22.80 -0.13 -6.00
CA ILE A 922 -23.05 0.24 -7.39
C ILE A 922 -21.71 0.75 -7.92
N LEU A 923 -21.13 0.06 -8.89
CA LEU A 923 -19.82 0.43 -9.44
C LEU A 923 -19.74 0.32 -10.95
N ASP A 924 -18.77 1.03 -11.52
CA ASP A 924 -18.33 0.89 -12.89
C ASP A 924 -17.53 -0.42 -13.06
N PRO A 925 -17.99 -1.39 -13.86
CA PRO A 925 -17.31 -2.69 -13.98
C PRO A 925 -15.91 -2.63 -14.61
N PHE A 926 -15.56 -1.50 -15.24
CA PHE A 926 -14.29 -1.33 -15.94
C PHE A 926 -13.20 -0.67 -15.10
N THR A 927 -13.56 -0.09 -13.96
CA THR A 927 -12.69 0.78 -13.16
C THR A 927 -12.61 0.25 -11.74
N PRO A 928 -11.41 0.16 -11.12
CA PRO A 928 -11.28 -0.33 -9.75
C PRO A 928 -11.93 0.60 -8.73
N VAL A 929 -12.40 0.03 -7.62
CA VAL A 929 -12.82 0.79 -6.44
C VAL A 929 -11.66 0.86 -5.45
N HIS A 930 -11.33 2.06 -4.98
CA HIS A 930 -10.24 2.25 -4.03
C HIS A 930 -10.77 2.53 -2.62
N ALA A 931 -10.04 2.05 -1.62
CA ALA A 931 -10.25 2.42 -0.23
C ALA A 931 -9.04 3.21 0.30
N TYR A 932 -9.29 4.45 0.74
CA TYR A 932 -8.30 5.40 1.21
C TYR A 932 -8.35 5.54 2.72
N SER A 933 -7.20 5.42 3.38
CA SER A 933 -7.12 5.40 4.84
C SER A 933 -6.00 6.28 5.41
N SER A 934 -4.93 6.53 4.66
CA SER A 934 -3.69 7.20 5.11
C SER A 934 -2.92 6.53 6.26
N PHE A 935 -3.47 5.51 6.92
CA PHE A 935 -2.75 4.67 7.89
C PHE A 935 -2.25 3.35 7.28
N LEU A 936 -2.75 3.00 6.10
CA LEU A 936 -2.29 1.90 5.24
C LEU A 936 -2.36 2.35 3.76
N PRO A 937 -1.61 1.70 2.86
CA PRO A 937 -1.75 1.88 1.42
C PRO A 937 -3.19 1.78 0.93
N ALA A 938 -3.51 2.50 -0.14
CA ALA A 938 -4.82 2.38 -0.78
C ALA A 938 -5.06 0.93 -1.24
N ALA A 939 -6.23 0.38 -0.92
CA ALA A 939 -6.59 -0.98 -1.33
C ALA A 939 -7.53 -0.93 -2.54
N GLU A 940 -7.25 -1.76 -3.53
CA GLU A 940 -7.95 -1.79 -4.82
C GLU A 940 -8.88 -3.00 -4.91
N LEU A 941 -10.07 -2.82 -5.48
CA LEU A 941 -11.02 -3.89 -5.76
C LEU A 941 -11.53 -3.78 -7.21
N LEU A 942 -11.09 -4.70 -8.07
CA LEU A 942 -11.40 -4.73 -9.50
C LEU A 942 -12.16 -6.00 -9.89
N LEU A 943 -13.24 -5.84 -10.68
CA LEU A 943 -13.96 -6.98 -11.25
C LEU A 943 -13.14 -7.69 -12.34
N PRO A 944 -12.98 -9.02 -12.27
CA PRO A 944 -12.31 -9.78 -13.32
C PRO A 944 -13.02 -9.62 -14.67
N PRO A 945 -12.31 -9.40 -15.80
CA PRO A 945 -12.92 -9.11 -17.10
C PRO A 945 -13.98 -10.12 -17.57
N TRP A 946 -13.77 -11.41 -17.29
CA TRP A 946 -14.70 -12.46 -17.71
C TRP A 946 -16.09 -12.35 -17.04
N THR A 947 -16.17 -11.77 -15.84
CA THR A 947 -17.43 -11.65 -15.08
C THR A 947 -18.46 -10.78 -15.80
N TRP A 948 -18.00 -9.74 -16.49
CA TRP A 948 -18.87 -8.81 -17.20
C TRP A 948 -18.95 -9.06 -18.71
N GLN A 949 -17.91 -9.60 -19.36
CA GLN A 949 -17.91 -9.84 -20.82
C GLN A 949 -19.11 -10.68 -21.27
N LYS A 950 -19.38 -11.79 -20.57
CA LYS A 950 -20.51 -12.68 -20.88
C LYS A 950 -21.88 -12.00 -20.73
N ALA A 951 -22.01 -11.13 -19.72
CA ALA A 951 -23.23 -10.36 -19.52
C ALA A 951 -23.41 -9.31 -20.63
N MET A 952 -22.33 -8.65 -21.03
CA MET A 952 -22.35 -7.64 -22.10
C MET A 952 -22.74 -8.24 -23.47
N ASP A 953 -22.31 -9.46 -23.79
CA ASP A 953 -22.74 -10.20 -24.99
C ASP A 953 -24.24 -10.49 -25.02
N THR A 954 -24.86 -10.56 -23.83
CA THR A 954 -26.27 -10.89 -23.65
C THR A 954 -27.14 -9.63 -23.55
N MET A 955 -26.58 -8.52 -23.10
CA MET A 955 -27.31 -7.25 -23.09
C MET A 955 -27.63 -6.82 -24.53
N THR A 956 -28.87 -6.40 -24.76
CA THR A 956 -29.31 -5.87 -26.05
C THR A 956 -29.99 -4.54 -25.83
N ALA A 957 -29.73 -3.57 -26.70
CA ALA A 957 -30.43 -2.29 -26.68
C ALA A 957 -31.95 -2.48 -26.80
N PHE A 958 -32.68 -1.85 -25.89
CA PHE A 958 -34.12 -1.98 -25.75
C PHE A 958 -34.73 -0.59 -25.52
N PHE A 959 -35.73 -0.21 -26.31
CA PHE A 959 -36.37 1.10 -26.24
C PHE A 959 -37.88 0.95 -26.27
N HIS A 960 -38.55 1.88 -25.63
CA HIS A 960 -39.96 2.10 -25.87
C HIS A 960 -40.14 3.04 -27.05
N ALA A 961 -41.11 2.76 -27.92
CA ALA A 961 -41.33 3.54 -29.12
C ALA A 961 -42.82 3.71 -29.38
N GLY A 962 -43.25 4.96 -29.53
CA GLY A 962 -44.65 5.30 -29.76
C GLY A 962 -45.03 6.66 -29.16
N PRO A 963 -46.24 7.16 -29.47
CA PRO A 963 -47.18 6.59 -30.43
C PRO A 963 -46.75 6.84 -31.89
N LEU A 964 -46.70 5.79 -32.71
CA LEU A 964 -46.45 5.84 -34.14
C LEU A 964 -47.78 5.71 -34.90
N THR A 965 -48.07 6.64 -35.80
CA THR A 965 -49.30 6.61 -36.59
C THR A 965 -49.09 5.81 -37.88
N MET A 966 -49.88 4.76 -38.07
CA MET A 966 -49.87 3.93 -39.28
C MET A 966 -51.29 3.60 -39.75
N PRO A 967 -51.51 3.35 -41.06
CA PRO A 967 -52.81 2.92 -41.56
C PRO A 967 -53.31 1.67 -40.81
N VAL A 968 -54.60 1.60 -40.48
CA VAL A 968 -55.16 0.47 -39.71
C VAL A 968 -54.91 -0.89 -40.38
N ASN A 969 -54.86 -0.92 -41.72
CA ASN A 969 -54.58 -2.14 -42.48
C ASN A 969 -53.12 -2.62 -42.36
N ASP A 970 -52.21 -1.76 -41.91
CA ASP A 970 -50.80 -2.07 -41.73
C ASP A 970 -50.49 -2.52 -40.29
N VAL A 971 -51.45 -2.39 -39.35
CA VAL A 971 -51.35 -2.94 -37.99
C VAL A 971 -51.65 -4.44 -38.04
N PRO A 972 -50.66 -5.32 -37.79
CA PRO A 972 -50.86 -6.75 -37.92
C PRO A 972 -51.71 -7.30 -36.74
N GLY A 973 -52.52 -8.32 -36.95
CA GLY A 973 -53.26 -8.99 -35.86
C GLY A 973 -52.39 -9.90 -34.98
N TYR A 974 -52.85 -10.17 -33.75
CA TYR A 974 -52.21 -11.09 -32.79
C TYR A 974 -52.25 -12.54 -33.28
N LEU A 975 -51.16 -13.29 -33.04
CA LEU A 975 -51.07 -14.73 -33.30
C LEU A 975 -50.44 -15.44 -32.09
N GLU A 976 -51.20 -16.33 -31.45
CA GLU A 976 -50.76 -17.10 -30.27
C GLU A 976 -49.49 -17.93 -30.54
N THR A 977 -49.32 -18.45 -31.75
CA THR A 977 -48.13 -19.23 -32.15
C THR A 977 -46.84 -18.41 -32.26
N GLU A 978 -46.94 -17.09 -32.18
CA GLU A 978 -45.85 -16.11 -32.28
C GLU A 978 -45.72 -15.26 -31.01
N LYS A 979 -46.31 -15.71 -29.89
CA LYS A 979 -46.20 -15.06 -28.59
C LYS A 979 -44.73 -14.88 -28.20
N LEU A 980 -44.38 -13.65 -27.82
CA LEU A 980 -43.03 -13.26 -27.41
C LEU A 980 -42.70 -13.78 -26.01
N THR A 981 -41.55 -14.40 -25.90
CA THR A 981 -40.96 -14.96 -24.68
C THR A 981 -39.47 -14.59 -24.64
N SER A 982 -38.85 -14.68 -23.47
CA SER A 982 -37.39 -14.44 -23.34
C SER A 982 -36.56 -15.38 -24.22
N LYS A 983 -37.07 -16.58 -24.55
CA LYS A 983 -36.40 -17.60 -25.36
C LYS A 983 -36.40 -17.30 -26.86
N ASN A 984 -37.44 -16.65 -27.39
CA ASN A 984 -37.58 -16.35 -28.82
C ASN A 984 -37.38 -14.87 -29.18
N ALA A 985 -37.06 -14.01 -28.20
CA ALA A 985 -36.89 -12.57 -28.39
C ALA A 985 -35.81 -12.19 -29.43
N ARG A 986 -34.81 -13.05 -29.62
CA ARG A 986 -33.71 -12.84 -30.58
C ARG A 986 -33.93 -13.52 -31.92
N ASP A 987 -34.97 -14.34 -32.03
CA ASP A 987 -35.25 -15.06 -33.27
C ASP A 987 -35.63 -14.08 -34.37
N ILE A 988 -35.32 -14.42 -35.62
CA ILE A 988 -35.74 -13.63 -36.77
C ILE A 988 -37.27 -13.63 -36.80
N PRO A 989 -37.94 -12.47 -36.71
CA PRO A 989 -39.39 -12.41 -36.75
C PRO A 989 -39.92 -12.96 -38.07
N LYS A 990 -41.02 -13.71 -38.01
CA LYS A 990 -41.64 -14.33 -39.19
C LYS A 990 -42.42 -13.32 -40.07
N ARG A 991 -42.77 -12.18 -39.48
CA ARG A 991 -43.58 -11.12 -40.08
C ARG A 991 -42.87 -9.79 -39.91
N ASN A 992 -43.13 -8.86 -40.82
CA ASN A 992 -42.57 -7.52 -40.76
C ASN A 992 -43.64 -6.47 -40.48
N LEU A 993 -43.24 -5.38 -39.85
CA LEU A 993 -44.00 -4.16 -39.67
C LEU A 993 -43.34 -3.05 -40.49
N LEU A 994 -44.17 -2.20 -41.10
CA LEU A 994 -43.72 -1.06 -41.88
C LEU A 994 -43.35 0.09 -40.92
N LEU A 995 -42.06 0.21 -40.61
CA LEU A 995 -41.52 1.31 -39.81
C LEU A 995 -40.45 2.08 -40.59
N PRO A 996 -40.22 3.38 -40.27
CA PRO A 996 -39.13 4.15 -40.83
C PRO A 996 -37.78 3.43 -40.63
N SER A 997 -36.83 3.62 -41.54
CA SER A 997 -35.52 2.98 -41.40
C SER A 997 -34.80 3.50 -40.16
N LEU A 998 -34.61 2.63 -39.17
CA LEU A 998 -33.62 2.83 -38.11
C LEU A 998 -32.21 2.60 -38.69
N GLY A 999 -31.17 3.06 -37.99
CA GLY A 999 -29.76 2.99 -38.42
C GLY A 999 -29.23 1.56 -38.66
N GLY A 1000 -27.91 1.37 -38.67
CA GLY A 1000 -27.32 0.03 -38.77
C GLY A 1000 -27.80 -0.90 -37.65
N GLY A 1001 -28.19 -2.14 -37.97
CA GLY A 1001 -28.62 -3.17 -37.01
C GLY A 1001 -29.85 -3.97 -37.38
N ASP A 1002 -29.95 -5.19 -36.82
CA ASP A 1002 -31.10 -6.08 -36.92
C ASP A 1002 -32.12 -5.77 -35.82
N TRP A 1003 -33.01 -4.82 -36.09
CA TRP A 1003 -34.05 -4.38 -35.15
C TRP A 1003 -35.33 -5.21 -35.26
N SER A 1004 -35.96 -5.47 -34.12
CA SER A 1004 -37.30 -6.06 -34.01
C SER A 1004 -38.25 -5.13 -33.26
N TRP A 1005 -39.48 -5.05 -33.73
CA TRP A 1005 -40.60 -4.35 -33.10
C TRP A 1005 -41.48 -5.34 -32.32
N PHE A 1006 -41.79 -5.01 -31.08
CA PHE A 1006 -42.71 -5.78 -30.23
C PHE A 1006 -44.01 -5.03 -30.08
N GLN A 1007 -45.06 -5.57 -30.71
CA GLN A 1007 -46.39 -4.99 -30.71
C GLN A 1007 -47.21 -5.58 -29.56
N PRO A 1008 -47.75 -4.76 -28.64
CA PRO A 1008 -48.70 -5.20 -27.62
C PRO A 1008 -50.09 -5.45 -28.20
N TYR A 1009 -50.78 -6.44 -27.60
CA TYR A 1009 -52.19 -6.77 -27.80
C TYR A 1009 -52.84 -7.04 -26.43
N ALA A 1010 -54.13 -6.75 -26.30
CA ALA A 1010 -54.89 -7.06 -25.10
C ALA A 1010 -55.22 -8.56 -25.04
N GLU A 1011 -55.09 -9.18 -23.85
CA GLU A 1011 -55.51 -10.56 -23.62
C GLU A 1011 -57.04 -10.60 -23.36
N ASP A 1012 -57.79 -11.30 -24.22
CA ASP A 1012 -59.27 -11.34 -24.15
C ASP A 1012 -59.85 -12.28 -23.05
N GLN A 1013 -59.06 -12.71 -22.06
CA GLN A 1013 -59.55 -13.59 -20.98
C GLN A 1013 -59.85 -12.83 -19.69
N VAL A 1014 -61.05 -12.25 -19.62
CA VAL A 1014 -61.69 -11.94 -18.34
C VAL A 1014 -62.19 -13.27 -17.75
N ALA A 1015 -61.39 -13.91 -16.89
CA ALA A 1015 -61.93 -14.90 -15.97
C ALA A 1015 -62.82 -14.15 -14.97
N GLU A 1016 -64.11 -14.47 -14.93
CA GLU A 1016 -65.05 -13.94 -13.95
C GLU A 1016 -64.52 -14.19 -12.52
N GLY A 1017 -63.97 -13.16 -11.88
CA GLY A 1017 -63.75 -13.13 -10.43
C GLY A 1017 -62.35 -12.79 -9.91
N GLY A 1018 -61.38 -12.35 -10.72
CA GLY A 1018 -60.07 -11.89 -10.23
C GLY A 1018 -59.84 -10.39 -10.49
N ASP A 1019 -59.52 -9.61 -9.45
CA ASP A 1019 -58.98 -8.24 -9.54
C ASP A 1019 -57.52 -8.28 -10.05
N GLU A 1020 -57.26 -8.82 -11.24
CA GLU A 1020 -55.96 -8.70 -11.91
C GLU A 1020 -56.11 -7.84 -13.18
N ASP A 1021 -55.31 -6.77 -13.28
CA ASP A 1021 -55.23 -5.92 -14.47
C ASP A 1021 -54.92 -6.77 -15.72
N PRO A 1022 -55.56 -6.51 -16.88
CA PRO A 1022 -55.31 -7.27 -18.11
C PRO A 1022 -53.83 -7.17 -18.53
N GLN A 1023 -53.13 -8.30 -18.59
CA GLN A 1023 -51.75 -8.35 -19.06
C GLN A 1023 -51.69 -8.22 -20.59
N ALA A 1024 -50.78 -7.38 -21.08
CA ALA A 1024 -50.53 -7.25 -22.52
C ALA A 1024 -49.67 -8.41 -23.02
N VAL A 1025 -50.08 -9.05 -24.12
CA VAL A 1025 -49.30 -10.07 -24.84
C VAL A 1025 -48.63 -9.44 -26.07
N TYR A 1026 -47.44 -9.92 -26.43
CA TYR A 1026 -46.62 -9.32 -27.49
C TYR A 1026 -46.33 -10.30 -28.62
N ASN A 1027 -46.32 -9.81 -29.86
CA ASN A 1027 -45.71 -10.51 -31.01
C ASN A 1027 -44.50 -9.72 -31.52
N ALA A 1028 -43.48 -10.43 -32.00
CA ALA A 1028 -42.30 -9.83 -32.64
C ALA A 1028 -42.48 -9.64 -34.14
N PHE A 1029 -42.02 -8.49 -34.64
CA PHE A 1029 -42.03 -8.10 -36.05
C PHE A 1029 -40.67 -7.59 -36.50
N GLY A 1030 -40.22 -7.97 -37.69
CA GLY A 1030 -39.06 -7.37 -38.35
C GLY A 1030 -39.41 -6.00 -38.90
N ILE A 1031 -38.42 -5.14 -39.14
CA ILE A 1031 -38.67 -3.81 -39.70
C ILE A 1031 -38.50 -3.84 -41.22
N GLU A 1032 -39.60 -3.68 -41.95
CA GLU A 1032 -39.56 -3.49 -43.40
C GLU A 1032 -39.45 -1.99 -43.72
N LYS A 1033 -38.29 -1.58 -44.24
CA LYS A 1033 -37.95 -0.17 -44.52
C LYS A 1033 -38.84 0.39 -45.63
N LYS A 1034 -39.86 1.17 -45.26
CA LYS A 1034 -40.73 1.85 -46.22
C LYS A 1034 -41.12 3.23 -45.70
N GLY A 1035 -40.89 4.28 -46.49
CA GLY A 1035 -41.19 5.67 -46.14
C GLY A 1035 -39.95 6.57 -46.20
N ASP A 1036 -40.09 7.73 -46.83
CA ASP A 1036 -39.08 8.79 -46.85
C ASP A 1036 -39.32 9.70 -45.64
N LEU A 1037 -38.38 9.78 -44.68
CA LEU A 1037 -38.49 10.62 -43.48
C LEU A 1037 -38.71 12.11 -43.81
N ILE A 1038 -38.40 12.52 -45.05
CA ILE A 1038 -38.50 13.90 -45.52
C ILE A 1038 -39.88 14.18 -46.18
N LYS A 1039 -40.66 13.14 -46.50
CA LYS A 1039 -42.00 13.26 -47.12
C LYS A 1039 -42.98 12.23 -46.53
N PRO A 1040 -43.82 12.62 -45.55
CA PRO A 1040 -44.86 11.73 -45.06
C PRO A 1040 -45.85 11.41 -46.18
N ALA A 1041 -46.00 10.13 -46.51
CA ALA A 1041 -47.05 9.66 -47.40
C ALA A 1041 -48.37 9.64 -46.60
N PHE A 1042 -49.14 10.73 -46.66
CA PHE A 1042 -50.50 10.76 -46.15
C PHE A 1042 -51.39 9.88 -47.05
N GLN A 1043 -51.48 8.60 -46.73
CA GLN A 1043 -52.49 7.69 -47.28
C GLN A 1043 -53.89 8.05 -46.74
N ASP A 1044 -54.96 7.70 -47.44
CA ASP A 1044 -56.32 7.95 -46.93
C ASP A 1044 -56.63 7.01 -45.75
N GLY A 1045 -57.17 7.56 -44.66
CA GLY A 1045 -57.40 6.85 -43.38
C GLY A 1045 -58.50 5.78 -43.42
N PRO A 1046 -58.72 5.06 -42.30
CA PRO A 1046 -58.33 5.39 -40.92
C PRO A 1046 -56.89 4.99 -40.54
N TYR A 1047 -56.31 5.75 -39.59
CA TYR A 1047 -55.00 5.50 -38.97
C TYR A 1047 -55.17 4.98 -37.54
N ALA A 1048 -54.28 4.09 -37.11
CA ALA A 1048 -54.11 3.65 -35.74
C ALA A 1048 -52.79 4.19 -35.19
N ALA A 1049 -52.79 4.59 -33.91
CA ALA A 1049 -51.58 4.87 -33.16
C ALA A 1049 -51.11 3.57 -32.51
N VAL A 1050 -49.92 3.10 -32.84
CA VAL A 1050 -49.28 1.95 -32.21
C VAL A 1050 -48.16 2.40 -31.28
N GLU A 1051 -48.08 1.76 -30.13
CA GLU A 1051 -47.05 1.94 -29.11
C GLU A 1051 -46.50 0.55 -28.79
N GLY A 1052 -45.20 0.42 -28.66
CA GLY A 1052 -44.54 -0.88 -28.50
C GLY A 1052 -43.07 -0.73 -28.14
N PHE A 1053 -42.31 -1.81 -28.31
CA PHE A 1053 -40.89 -1.83 -27.97
C PHE A 1053 -40.00 -2.12 -29.18
N LEU A 1054 -38.82 -1.52 -29.20
CA LEU A 1054 -37.76 -1.79 -30.17
C LEU A 1054 -36.62 -2.51 -29.47
N GLN A 1055 -36.26 -3.70 -29.95
CA GLN A 1055 -35.09 -4.46 -29.48
C GLN A 1055 -34.11 -4.70 -30.63
N LEU A 1056 -32.82 -4.54 -30.35
CA LEU A 1056 -31.75 -5.00 -31.22
C LEU A 1056 -31.53 -6.51 -31.01
N ARG A 1057 -31.67 -7.35 -32.05
CA ARG A 1057 -31.63 -8.82 -31.87
C ARG A 1057 -30.26 -9.35 -31.46
N ASN A 1058 -29.20 -8.76 -31.99
CA ASN A 1058 -27.81 -9.14 -31.73
C ASN A 1058 -26.97 -7.88 -31.49
N PRO A 1059 -26.02 -7.89 -30.54
CA PRO A 1059 -25.02 -6.84 -30.45
C PRO A 1059 -24.30 -6.69 -31.80
N ILE A 1060 -24.24 -5.49 -32.36
CA ILE A 1060 -23.41 -5.28 -33.56
C ILE A 1060 -21.97 -5.16 -33.08
N VAL A 1061 -21.18 -6.20 -33.33
CA VAL A 1061 -19.72 -6.15 -33.17
C VAL A 1061 -19.15 -5.44 -34.38
N ALA A 1062 -18.34 -4.40 -34.18
CA ALA A 1062 -17.64 -3.74 -35.28
C ALA A 1062 -16.84 -4.78 -36.09
N PRO A 1063 -16.86 -4.74 -37.44
CA PRO A 1063 -16.14 -5.72 -38.24
C PRO A 1063 -14.64 -5.65 -37.90
N SER A 1064 -14.09 -6.78 -37.45
CA SER A 1064 -12.66 -6.93 -37.26
C SER A 1064 -11.95 -6.63 -38.58
N ASN A 1065 -11.04 -5.67 -38.53
CA ASN A 1065 -10.25 -5.27 -39.69
C ASN A 1065 -9.48 -6.51 -40.19
N PRO A 1066 -9.66 -6.99 -41.44
CA PRO A 1066 -9.11 -8.27 -41.89
C PRO A 1066 -7.61 -8.22 -42.21
N GLN A 1067 -6.81 -7.47 -41.44
CA GLN A 1067 -5.36 -7.40 -41.57
C GLN A 1067 -4.57 -8.11 -40.47
N ASN A 1068 -5.22 -8.66 -39.43
CA ASN A 1068 -4.57 -9.45 -38.39
C ASN A 1068 -5.19 -10.86 -38.28
N ALA A 1069 -5.10 -11.64 -39.35
CA ALA A 1069 -5.31 -13.09 -39.34
C ALA A 1069 -4.05 -13.78 -39.86
#